data_AF-A0A3S3PN13-F1
#
_entry.id   AF-A0A3S3PN13-F1
#
_cell.length_a   1.000
_cell.length_b   1.000
_cell.length_c   1.000
_cell.angle_alpha   90.00
_cell.angle_beta   90.00
_cell.angle_gamma   90.00
#
_symmetry.space_group_name_H-M   'P 1'
#
loop_
_entity.id
_entity.type
_entity.pdbx_description
1 polymer ?
#
loop_
_entity_poly.entity_id
_entity_poly.type
_entity_poly.pdbx_seq_one_letter_code
_entity_poly.pdbx_strand_id
1 'polypeptide(L)'
;MAIEEVPLDEKAKRTRDLLSSFYSPDPSMASSSSPKLPSLDAINSPSFDSDLYMNLLVQKTNLEGLLQKHVEMAAEIKNLDTDLQMLVYENYNKFVSATDTIKRMKNNIGGMESNMEQLLEKIMSVQSKSDRVNTSLFEKREHIEKLHRTRNLLRKVQFIYDLPTQLGKCIKSEAYADAVRFFTGAAPIFKAYGESSFQDCKKTSEEAMGIIINNLQAKLYSDSEPVAAKAEAVVLLKQLDYPVDTLKINLLEKLKHLLSELQIESRAVEATASISDETSKTGTHSDSVPSIPSEASGNQASIGYFSESIHAYRIIFPDSEGQLIELARDLFTKHFETIQEHIKKRIHFADLFAMLRVIWTDMAAIDEVLPEAALPTYILEAARDAIKQYVSSSFSHLLLDVSDALKRIQNKSKDGSAGESTLQIALESSKKEVIQGSMDLLLDFRQLLDDNLQLLARLKDLIIDWVQEGFQEFFRALHDHFILLSGRNTSINQDLMDGQGEKVPAGLVLVLAQLSIFIEQSAIPRITEEIAASFSGGGVRRYEYGPAFVPGEICRIFRAASEKFLHLYIAKKTQKISILLNKRFTAPNWIKHKEPREVHMFVDIFLQELEAVRTEVIQNLPHGVVRKHHRSESTGSTTSSRSNPMRDDKMTRSNTQRGRSQLLESHLAKLFKQKMEIFTKVEHTQESVVSTIVKLCLKSLQEFVRLQTFNRSGFQQIQLDIQFLRNPLKEIVEDEAAIDFLMDEVIVAAAEQNINLILRNLRGMIRP
;
A
#
# COMPACT_ATOMS: atom_id res chain seq x y z
N MET A 1 -25.11 -34.95 30.73
CA MET A 1 -26.03 -33.79 30.59
C MET A 1 -27.12 -33.95 31.63
N ALA A 2 -27.10 -33.11 32.66
CA ALA A 2 -28.19 -33.00 33.61
C ALA A 2 -29.38 -32.38 32.86
N ILE A 3 -30.52 -33.05 32.87
CA ILE A 3 -31.79 -32.53 32.36
C ILE A 3 -32.50 -31.92 33.57
N GLU A 4 -32.62 -30.60 33.58
CA GLU A 4 -33.47 -29.85 34.52
C GLU A 4 -34.93 -30.33 34.35
N GLU A 5 -35.50 -30.92 35.40
CA GLU A 5 -36.93 -31.21 35.45
C GLU A 5 -37.71 -29.91 35.65
N VAL A 6 -38.51 -29.56 34.64
CA VAL A 6 -39.55 -28.52 34.69
C VAL A 6 -40.59 -28.91 35.76
N PRO A 7 -41.07 -27.99 36.62
CA PRO A 7 -42.02 -28.33 37.66
C PRO A 7 -43.36 -28.74 37.02
N LEU A 8 -43.67 -30.04 37.09
CA LEU A 8 -44.92 -30.61 36.58
C LEU A 8 -46.12 -30.10 37.38
N ASP A 9 -47.18 -29.73 36.66
CA ASP A 9 -48.50 -29.34 37.17
C ASP A 9 -49.01 -30.38 38.19
N GLU A 10 -49.32 -29.97 39.42
CA GLU A 10 -49.61 -30.90 40.52
C GLU A 10 -50.76 -31.86 40.17
N LYS A 11 -51.73 -31.43 39.35
CA LYS A 11 -52.82 -32.28 38.89
C LYS A 11 -52.34 -33.44 38.01
N ALA A 12 -51.37 -33.18 37.13
CA ALA A 12 -50.76 -34.21 36.28
C ALA A 12 -49.94 -35.20 37.11
N LYS A 13 -49.27 -34.72 38.15
CA LYS A 13 -48.55 -35.59 39.10
C LYS A 13 -49.52 -36.47 39.90
N ARG A 14 -50.61 -35.91 40.43
CA ARG A 14 -51.64 -36.66 41.17
C ARG A 14 -52.34 -37.73 40.31
N THR A 15 -52.72 -37.39 39.09
CA THR A 15 -53.33 -38.36 38.15
C THR A 15 -52.36 -39.46 37.73
N ARG A 16 -51.08 -39.14 37.53
CA ARG A 16 -50.02 -40.12 37.29
C ARG A 16 -49.81 -41.04 38.49
N ASP A 17 -49.75 -40.50 39.69
CA ASP A 17 -49.58 -41.29 40.92
C ASP A 17 -50.78 -42.20 41.15
N LEU A 18 -52.01 -41.71 40.92
CA LEU A 18 -53.23 -42.51 41.00
C LEU A 18 -53.25 -43.65 39.97
N LEU A 19 -52.87 -43.38 38.72
CA LEU A 19 -52.69 -44.43 37.71
C LEU A 19 -51.61 -45.42 38.15
N SER A 20 -50.48 -44.93 38.68
CA SER A 20 -49.39 -45.78 39.13
C SER A 20 -49.83 -46.72 40.27
N SER A 21 -50.70 -46.30 41.19
CA SER A 21 -51.18 -47.20 42.25
C SER A 21 -52.03 -48.35 41.71
N PHE A 22 -52.76 -48.15 40.60
CA PHE A 22 -53.58 -49.21 39.99
C PHE A 22 -52.79 -50.15 39.08
N TYR A 23 -51.73 -49.65 38.42
CA TYR A 23 -50.98 -50.42 37.42
C TYR A 23 -49.59 -50.87 37.90
N SER A 24 -49.14 -50.44 39.07
CA SER A 24 -47.85 -50.91 39.60
C SER A 24 -47.98 -52.39 39.97
N PRO A 25 -47.10 -53.25 39.44
CA PRO A 25 -47.07 -54.66 39.81
C PRO A 25 -46.76 -54.81 41.30
N ASP A 26 -47.41 -55.79 41.93
CA ASP A 26 -47.26 -56.21 43.32
C ASP A 26 -45.82 -56.02 43.84
N PRO A 27 -45.58 -55.35 45.00
CA PRO A 27 -44.26 -54.91 45.43
C PRO A 27 -43.36 -56.05 45.95
N SER A 28 -43.63 -57.31 45.56
CA SER A 28 -42.76 -58.46 45.85
C SER A 28 -41.53 -58.56 44.95
N MET A 29 -41.29 -57.59 44.06
CA MET A 29 -40.23 -57.64 43.04
C MET A 29 -39.36 -56.36 42.94
N ALA A 30 -39.36 -55.50 43.95
CA ALA A 30 -38.41 -54.37 44.01
C ALA A 30 -37.59 -54.42 45.31
N SER A 31 -36.33 -54.83 45.16
CA SER A 31 -35.34 -54.98 46.20
C SER A 31 -34.82 -53.63 46.73
N SER A 32 -34.73 -53.56 48.07
CA SER A 32 -33.73 -52.83 48.87
C SER A 32 -33.40 -51.38 48.46
N SER A 33 -34.04 -50.41 49.11
CA SER A 33 -33.38 -49.16 49.47
C SER A 33 -33.68 -48.79 50.92
N SER A 34 -32.64 -48.30 51.61
CA SER A 34 -32.49 -48.06 53.06
C SER A 34 -33.65 -47.37 53.79
N PRO A 35 -33.83 -47.61 55.11
CA PRO A 35 -34.81 -46.89 55.92
C PRO A 35 -34.31 -45.46 56.18
N LYS A 36 -34.80 -44.49 55.42
CA LYS A 36 -34.75 -43.08 55.86
C LYS A 36 -35.90 -42.88 56.86
N LEU A 37 -35.60 -42.23 57.98
CA LEU A 37 -36.58 -41.86 59.01
C LEU A 37 -37.86 -41.29 58.36
N PRO A 38 -39.06 -41.68 58.83
CA PRO A 38 -40.30 -41.16 58.27
C PRO A 38 -40.37 -39.64 58.51
N SER A 39 -40.27 -38.91 57.42
CA SER A 39 -40.64 -37.49 57.33
C SER A 39 -42.13 -37.35 57.63
N LEU A 40 -42.49 -36.37 58.45
CA LEU A 40 -43.83 -36.14 59.00
C LEU A 40 -44.93 -35.82 57.96
N ASP A 41 -44.57 -35.67 56.68
CA ASP A 41 -45.51 -35.31 55.59
C ASP A 41 -45.80 -36.44 54.59
N ALA A 42 -45.29 -37.66 54.83
CA ALA A 42 -45.42 -38.76 53.87
C ALA A 42 -46.72 -39.59 54.07
N ILE A 43 -47.89 -38.97 53.87
CA ILE A 43 -49.21 -39.66 53.91
C ILE A 43 -49.33 -40.71 52.79
N ASN A 44 -48.71 -40.45 51.64
CA ASN A 44 -48.77 -41.31 50.45
C ASN A 44 -47.79 -42.49 50.47
N SER A 45 -47.14 -42.78 51.62
CA SER A 45 -46.24 -43.93 51.75
C SER A 45 -47.04 -45.24 51.90
N PRO A 46 -46.66 -46.35 51.25
CA PRO A 46 -47.34 -47.65 51.41
C PRO A 46 -47.24 -48.22 52.83
N SER A 47 -46.40 -47.64 53.70
CA SER A 47 -46.22 -47.98 55.11
C SER A 47 -46.85 -46.99 56.09
N PHE A 48 -47.79 -46.14 55.64
CA PHE A 48 -48.46 -45.15 56.47
C PHE A 48 -49.35 -45.79 57.56
N ASP A 49 -49.17 -45.36 58.81
CA ASP A 49 -49.99 -45.76 59.95
C ASP A 49 -50.87 -44.59 60.40
N SER A 50 -52.19 -44.77 60.26
CA SER A 50 -53.17 -43.72 60.54
C SER A 50 -53.24 -43.36 62.02
N ASP A 51 -53.06 -44.32 62.92
CA ASP A 51 -53.22 -44.10 64.36
C ASP A 51 -52.01 -43.37 64.92
N LEU A 52 -50.80 -43.73 64.50
CA LEU A 52 -49.56 -43.01 64.84
C LEU A 52 -49.57 -41.58 64.31
N TYR A 53 -50.01 -41.38 63.07
CA TYR A 53 -50.11 -40.06 62.46
C TYR A 53 -51.11 -39.17 63.20
N MET A 54 -52.30 -39.69 63.51
CA MET A 54 -53.34 -38.92 64.21
C MET A 54 -52.93 -38.55 65.64
N ASN A 55 -52.34 -39.49 66.38
CA ASN A 55 -51.84 -39.24 67.73
C ASN A 55 -50.75 -38.15 67.74
N LEU A 56 -49.85 -38.15 66.76
CA LEU A 56 -48.83 -37.11 66.60
C LEU A 56 -49.43 -35.76 66.16
N LEU A 57 -50.45 -35.78 65.31
CA LEU A 57 -51.12 -34.57 64.81
C LEU A 57 -51.86 -33.84 65.94
N VAL A 58 -52.56 -34.58 66.80
CA VAL A 58 -53.26 -34.04 67.98
C VAL A 58 -52.28 -33.45 69.01
N GLN A 59 -51.09 -34.04 69.16
CA GLN A 59 -50.06 -33.50 70.05
C GLN A 59 -49.38 -32.23 69.51
N LYS A 60 -49.26 -32.08 68.19
CA LYS A 60 -48.51 -30.99 67.55
C LYS A 60 -49.34 -29.78 67.14
N THR A 61 -50.65 -29.94 66.92
CA THR A 61 -51.50 -28.88 66.33
C THR A 61 -52.55 -28.38 67.32
N ASN A 62 -52.88 -27.09 67.23
CA ASN A 62 -54.01 -26.52 67.97
C ASN A 62 -55.34 -26.94 67.32
N LEU A 63 -56.45 -26.81 68.06
CA LEU A 63 -57.77 -27.26 67.61
C LEU A 63 -58.19 -26.63 66.25
N GLU A 64 -57.83 -25.38 66.02
CA GLU A 64 -58.13 -24.67 64.78
C GLU A 64 -57.30 -25.18 63.59
N GLY A 65 -56.03 -25.52 63.81
CA GLY A 65 -55.19 -26.20 62.83
C GLY A 65 -55.67 -27.62 62.51
N LEU A 66 -56.20 -28.34 63.50
CA LEU A 66 -56.80 -29.65 63.28
C LEU A 66 -58.10 -29.56 62.47
N LEU A 67 -58.94 -28.56 62.75
CA LEU A 67 -60.15 -28.30 61.98
C LEU A 67 -59.84 -27.92 60.53
N GLN A 68 -58.84 -27.06 60.32
CA GLN A 68 -58.38 -26.67 58.99
C GLN A 68 -57.86 -27.89 58.22
N LYS A 69 -57.09 -28.78 58.87
CA LYS A 69 -56.61 -30.03 58.25
C LYS A 69 -57.74 -30.98 57.89
N HIS A 70 -58.78 -31.07 58.71
CA HIS A 70 -59.98 -31.86 58.37
C HIS A 70 -60.70 -31.30 57.14
N VAL A 71 -60.86 -29.98 57.05
CA VAL A 71 -61.52 -29.34 55.88
C VAL A 71 -60.69 -29.52 54.62
N GLU A 72 -59.36 -29.35 54.70
CA GLU A 72 -58.43 -29.62 53.60
C GLU A 72 -58.53 -31.07 53.12
N MET A 73 -58.48 -32.03 54.05
CA MET A 73 -58.56 -33.45 53.71
C MET A 73 -59.92 -33.82 53.12
N ALA A 74 -61.03 -33.29 53.63
CA ALA A 74 -62.35 -33.54 53.08
C ALA A 74 -62.51 -32.96 51.66
N ALA A 75 -61.91 -31.80 51.38
CA ALA A 75 -61.87 -31.22 50.04
C ALA A 75 -60.98 -32.06 49.10
N GLU A 76 -59.84 -32.52 49.59
CA GLU A 76 -58.91 -33.36 48.84
C GLU A 76 -59.53 -34.72 48.47
N ILE A 77 -60.24 -35.37 49.40
CA ILE A 77 -60.98 -36.62 49.14
C ILE A 77 -62.01 -36.42 48.02
N LYS A 78 -62.80 -35.34 48.06
CA LYS A 78 -63.78 -35.05 47.01
C LYS A 78 -63.14 -34.79 45.65
N ASN A 79 -62.03 -34.07 45.64
CA ASN A 79 -61.29 -33.79 44.41
C ASN A 79 -60.68 -35.08 43.83
N LEU A 80 -60.10 -35.95 44.65
CA LEU A 80 -59.56 -37.24 44.23
C LEU A 80 -60.64 -38.17 43.69
N ASP A 81 -61.83 -38.21 44.30
CA ASP A 81 -62.95 -39.00 43.78
C ASP A 81 -63.44 -38.47 42.42
N THR A 82 -63.52 -37.13 42.27
CA THR A 82 -63.88 -36.51 40.99
C THR A 82 -62.82 -36.79 39.91
N ASP A 83 -61.53 -36.71 40.26
CA ASP A 83 -60.43 -37.02 39.36
C ASP A 83 -60.40 -38.52 38.99
N LEU A 84 -60.71 -39.43 39.93
CA LEU A 84 -60.84 -40.87 39.67
C LEU A 84 -62.01 -41.16 38.70
N GLN A 85 -63.18 -40.55 38.93
CA GLN A 85 -64.31 -40.70 38.03
C GLN A 85 -63.98 -40.18 36.64
N MET A 86 -63.36 -39.00 36.54
CA MET A 86 -62.91 -38.44 35.27
C MET A 86 -61.88 -39.33 34.57
N LEU A 87 -60.96 -39.95 35.31
CA LEU A 87 -60.00 -40.90 34.76
C LEU A 87 -60.69 -42.14 34.15
N VAL A 88 -61.68 -42.69 34.85
CA VAL A 88 -62.49 -43.83 34.37
C VAL A 88 -63.30 -43.43 33.14
N TYR A 89 -63.93 -42.25 33.14
CA TYR A 89 -64.69 -41.75 32.01
C TYR A 89 -63.82 -41.48 30.78
N GLU A 90 -62.71 -40.75 30.94
CA GLU A 90 -61.79 -40.41 29.84
C GLU A 90 -61.11 -41.64 29.24
N ASN A 91 -60.84 -42.67 30.06
CA ASN A 91 -60.13 -43.87 29.61
C ASN A 91 -61.04 -45.10 29.44
N TYR A 92 -62.37 -44.96 29.55
CA TYR A 92 -63.32 -46.07 29.43
C TYR A 92 -63.14 -46.89 28.14
N ASN A 93 -63.03 -46.20 27.01
CA ASN A 93 -62.78 -46.84 25.71
C ASN A 93 -61.45 -47.62 25.69
N LYS A 94 -60.43 -47.15 26.40
CA LYS A 94 -59.14 -47.84 26.50
C LYS A 94 -59.26 -49.10 27.36
N PHE A 95 -60.00 -49.08 28.48
CA PHE A 95 -60.23 -50.27 29.31
C PHE A 95 -61.01 -51.37 28.56
N VAL A 96 -62.05 -51.00 27.80
CA VAL A 96 -62.78 -51.95 26.95
C VAL A 96 -61.85 -52.54 25.89
N SER A 97 -61.07 -51.70 25.21
CA SER A 97 -60.11 -52.16 24.21
C SER A 97 -59.02 -53.08 24.79
N ALA A 98 -58.54 -52.80 26.00
CA ALA A 98 -57.55 -53.62 26.70
C ALA A 98 -58.16 -54.97 27.09
N THR A 99 -59.40 -54.97 27.57
CA THR A 99 -60.13 -56.20 27.93
C THR A 99 -60.37 -57.09 26.70
N ASP A 100 -60.82 -56.50 25.58
CA ASP A 100 -60.99 -57.23 24.32
C ASP A 100 -59.66 -57.76 23.77
N THR A 101 -58.58 -57.00 23.95
CA THR A 101 -57.23 -57.43 23.57
C THR A 101 -56.75 -58.59 24.42
N ILE A 102 -56.95 -58.56 25.74
CA ILE A 102 -56.63 -59.67 26.64
C ILE A 102 -57.44 -60.91 26.27
N LYS A 103 -58.72 -60.75 25.93
CA LYS A 103 -59.59 -61.87 25.52
C LYS A 103 -59.12 -62.49 24.19
N ARG A 104 -58.74 -61.68 23.19
CA ARG A 104 -58.09 -62.17 21.96
C ARG A 104 -56.77 -62.86 22.23
N MET A 105 -55.93 -62.27 23.09
CA MET A 105 -54.62 -62.80 23.43
C MET A 105 -54.74 -64.17 24.12
N LYS A 106 -55.70 -64.33 25.05
CA LYS A 106 -55.99 -65.61 25.72
C LYS A 106 -56.39 -66.70 24.74
N ASN A 107 -57.29 -66.39 23.80
CA ASN A 107 -57.74 -67.37 22.80
C ASN A 107 -56.61 -67.80 21.86
N ASN A 108 -55.74 -66.87 21.45
CA ASN A 108 -54.58 -67.19 20.61
C ASN A 108 -53.50 -67.98 21.37
N ILE A 109 -53.22 -67.64 22.62
CA ILE A 109 -52.22 -68.35 23.46
C ILE A 109 -52.68 -69.78 23.76
N GLY A 110 -53.96 -70.00 24.03
CA GLY A 110 -54.49 -71.34 24.31
C GLY A 110 -54.31 -72.34 23.15
N GLY A 111 -54.25 -71.86 21.90
CA GLY A 111 -53.90 -72.70 20.74
C GLY A 111 -52.41 -72.78 20.44
N MET A 112 -51.61 -71.83 20.92
CA MET A 112 -50.18 -71.75 20.64
C MET A 112 -49.38 -72.83 21.35
N GLU A 113 -49.76 -73.21 22.58
CA GLU A 113 -49.08 -74.26 23.36
C GLU A 113 -49.15 -75.61 22.64
N SER A 114 -50.33 -76.03 22.21
CA SER A 114 -50.52 -77.28 21.44
C SER A 114 -49.81 -77.23 20.08
N ASN A 115 -49.85 -76.10 19.39
CA ASN A 115 -49.10 -75.93 18.13
C ASN A 115 -47.58 -75.96 18.35
N MET A 116 -47.09 -75.46 19.48
CA MET A 116 -45.67 -75.46 19.84
C MET A 116 -45.18 -76.87 20.16
N GLU A 117 -45.98 -77.68 20.85
CA GLU A 117 -45.68 -79.11 21.07
C GLU A 117 -45.63 -79.90 19.76
N GLN A 118 -46.62 -79.72 18.88
CA GLN A 118 -46.60 -80.36 17.55
C GLN A 118 -45.42 -79.90 16.70
N LEU A 119 -45.03 -78.63 16.81
CA LEU A 119 -43.86 -78.10 16.13
C LEU A 119 -42.58 -78.73 16.69
N LEU A 120 -42.47 -78.87 18.01
CA LEU A 120 -41.31 -79.46 18.66
C LEU A 120 -41.15 -80.92 18.25
N GLU A 121 -42.24 -81.68 18.19
CA GLU A 121 -42.23 -83.06 17.68
C GLU A 121 -41.80 -83.13 16.20
N LYS A 122 -42.35 -82.25 15.34
CA LYS A 122 -41.93 -82.16 13.94
C LYS A 122 -40.46 -81.78 13.81
N ILE A 123 -39.95 -80.85 14.62
CA ILE A 123 -38.55 -80.44 14.65
C ILE A 123 -37.66 -81.61 15.08
N MET A 124 -38.02 -82.35 16.13
CA MET A 124 -37.25 -83.54 16.56
C MET A 124 -37.23 -84.61 15.47
N SER A 125 -38.35 -84.84 14.79
CA SER A 125 -38.42 -85.75 13.63
C SER A 125 -37.57 -85.26 12.46
N VAL A 126 -37.59 -83.96 12.15
CA VAL A 126 -36.74 -83.38 11.09
C VAL A 126 -35.26 -83.45 11.48
N GLN A 127 -34.92 -83.14 12.73
CA GLN A 127 -33.56 -83.19 13.25
C GLN A 127 -32.99 -84.61 13.15
N SER A 128 -33.71 -85.63 13.62
CA SER A 128 -33.26 -87.02 13.52
C SER A 128 -33.09 -87.50 12.07
N LYS A 129 -34.01 -87.14 11.17
CA LYS A 129 -33.88 -87.43 9.74
C LYS A 129 -32.70 -86.67 9.11
N SER A 130 -32.49 -85.41 9.52
CA SER A 130 -31.38 -84.56 9.07
C SER A 130 -30.04 -85.12 9.54
N ASP A 131 -29.92 -85.54 10.80
CA ASP A 131 -28.70 -86.14 11.35
C ASP A 131 -28.34 -87.45 10.64
N ARG A 132 -29.36 -88.25 10.27
CA ARG A 132 -29.17 -89.45 9.45
C ARG A 132 -28.69 -89.13 8.02
N VAL A 133 -29.21 -88.06 7.41
CA VAL A 133 -28.74 -87.60 6.09
C VAL A 133 -27.32 -87.03 6.21
N ASN A 134 -27.05 -86.23 7.25
CA ASN A 134 -25.78 -85.58 7.49
C ASN A 134 -24.66 -86.60 7.73
N THR A 135 -24.92 -87.65 8.52
CA THR A 135 -23.98 -88.76 8.71
C THR A 135 -23.69 -89.53 7.42
N SER A 136 -24.72 -89.83 6.60
CA SER A 136 -24.56 -90.50 5.30
C SER A 136 -23.79 -89.65 4.26
N LEU A 137 -23.97 -88.32 4.30
CA LEU A 137 -23.30 -87.41 3.37
C LEU A 137 -21.94 -86.91 3.86
N PHE A 138 -21.60 -87.04 5.15
CA PHE A 138 -20.36 -86.53 5.71
C PHE A 138 -19.12 -87.08 5.01
N GLU A 139 -19.03 -88.40 4.83
CA GLU A 139 -17.89 -89.04 4.14
C GLU A 139 -17.80 -88.58 2.68
N LYS A 140 -18.94 -88.52 1.96
CA LYS A 140 -18.99 -88.04 0.58
C LYS A 140 -18.58 -86.57 0.46
N ARG A 141 -19.01 -85.72 1.40
CA ARG A 141 -18.62 -84.30 1.47
C ARG A 141 -17.13 -84.16 1.77
N GLU A 142 -16.58 -84.96 2.66
CA GLU A 142 -15.14 -84.95 2.97
C GLU A 142 -14.32 -85.39 1.75
N HIS A 143 -14.75 -86.41 1.03
CA HIS A 143 -14.12 -86.83 -0.23
C HIS A 143 -14.22 -85.74 -1.30
N ILE A 144 -15.37 -85.08 -1.45
CA ILE A 144 -15.54 -83.94 -2.37
C ILE A 144 -14.66 -82.77 -1.94
N GLU A 145 -14.52 -82.48 -0.65
CA GLU A 145 -13.62 -81.43 -0.16
C GLU A 145 -12.16 -81.76 -0.44
N LYS A 146 -11.72 -83.00 -0.22
CA LYS A 146 -10.36 -83.45 -0.60
C LYS A 146 -10.13 -83.27 -2.11
N LEU A 147 -11.08 -83.71 -2.93
CA LEU A 147 -10.99 -83.55 -4.40
C LEU A 147 -11.02 -82.07 -4.82
N HIS A 148 -11.82 -81.24 -4.14
CA HIS A 148 -11.91 -79.81 -4.39
C HIS A 148 -10.63 -79.08 -3.95
N ARG A 149 -9.99 -79.50 -2.86
CA ARG A 149 -8.66 -79.01 -2.46
C ARG A 149 -7.62 -79.36 -3.52
N THR A 150 -7.59 -80.60 -4.00
CA THR A 150 -6.68 -81.03 -5.08
C THR A 150 -6.95 -80.27 -6.38
N ARG A 151 -8.22 -80.12 -6.78
CA ARG A 151 -8.62 -79.33 -7.96
C ARG A 151 -8.25 -77.85 -7.82
N ASN A 152 -8.41 -77.27 -6.63
CA ASN A 152 -8.02 -75.88 -6.37
C ASN A 152 -6.50 -75.72 -6.43
N LEU A 153 -5.74 -76.67 -5.89
CA LEU A 153 -4.28 -76.67 -5.98
C LEU A 153 -3.84 -76.78 -7.45
N LEU A 154 -4.44 -77.70 -8.21
CA LEU A 154 -4.15 -77.88 -9.63
C LEU A 154 -4.47 -76.62 -10.44
N ARG A 155 -5.60 -75.94 -10.17
CA ARG A 155 -5.93 -74.64 -10.79
C ARG A 155 -4.93 -73.55 -10.45
N LYS A 156 -4.45 -73.49 -9.20
CA LYS A 156 -3.44 -72.51 -8.79
C LYS A 156 -2.10 -72.77 -9.49
N VAL A 157 -1.67 -74.03 -9.59
CA VAL A 157 -0.45 -74.40 -10.33
C VAL A 157 -0.60 -74.12 -11.82
N GLN A 158 -1.76 -74.44 -12.40
CA GLN A 158 -2.09 -74.14 -13.80
C GLN A 158 -2.05 -72.63 -14.06
N PHE A 159 -2.61 -71.81 -13.17
CA PHE A 159 -2.54 -70.35 -13.27
C PHE A 159 -1.10 -69.83 -13.30
N ILE A 160 -0.18 -70.41 -12.51
CA ILE A 160 1.23 -70.02 -12.49
C ILE A 160 1.95 -70.39 -13.81
N TYR A 161 1.65 -71.56 -14.39
CA TYR A 161 2.20 -71.97 -15.69
C TYR A 161 1.62 -71.15 -16.86
N ASP A 162 0.35 -70.77 -16.78
CA ASP A 162 -0.32 -69.97 -17.81
C ASP A 162 0.07 -68.48 -17.70
N LEU A 163 0.58 -68.03 -16.56
CA LEU A 163 0.88 -66.62 -16.26
C LEU A 163 1.76 -65.92 -17.30
N PRO A 164 2.91 -66.49 -17.77
CA PRO A 164 3.73 -65.84 -18.78
C PRO A 164 2.98 -65.61 -20.10
N THR A 165 2.12 -66.55 -20.49
CA THR A 165 1.31 -66.43 -21.71
C THR A 165 0.19 -65.41 -21.56
N GLN A 166 -0.38 -65.27 -20.35
CA GLN A 166 -1.36 -64.23 -20.05
C GLN A 166 -0.72 -62.84 -19.99
N LEU A 167 0.46 -62.70 -19.37
CA LEU A 167 1.22 -61.45 -19.39
C LEU A 167 1.60 -61.05 -20.83
N GLY A 168 2.03 -62.01 -21.66
CA GLY A 168 2.27 -61.77 -23.09
C GLY A 168 1.03 -61.31 -23.87
N LYS A 169 -0.17 -61.77 -23.49
CA LYS A 169 -1.43 -61.26 -24.06
C LYS A 169 -1.75 -59.85 -23.55
N CYS A 170 -1.58 -59.57 -22.26
CA CYS A 170 -1.78 -58.25 -21.70
C CYS A 170 -0.84 -57.20 -22.31
N ILE A 171 0.41 -57.57 -22.64
CA ILE A 171 1.34 -56.70 -23.37
C ILE A 171 0.80 -56.33 -24.75
N LYS A 172 0.19 -57.29 -25.47
CA LYS A 172 -0.39 -57.06 -26.81
C LYS A 172 -1.70 -56.27 -26.77
N SER A 173 -2.46 -56.40 -25.69
CA SER A 173 -3.76 -55.73 -25.51
C SER A 173 -3.66 -54.42 -24.73
N GLU A 174 -2.45 -53.98 -24.37
CA GLU A 174 -2.16 -52.80 -23.52
C GLU A 174 -2.91 -52.75 -22.17
N ALA A 175 -3.43 -53.89 -21.70
CA ALA A 175 -4.16 -54.02 -20.44
C ALA A 175 -3.17 -54.22 -19.27
N TYR A 176 -2.39 -53.17 -18.96
CA TYR A 176 -1.32 -53.25 -17.96
C TYR A 176 -1.85 -53.46 -16.53
N ALA A 177 -3.02 -52.95 -16.20
CA ALA A 177 -3.61 -53.11 -14.85
C ALA A 177 -3.89 -54.58 -14.50
N ASP A 178 -4.45 -55.33 -15.44
CA ASP A 178 -4.69 -56.76 -15.27
C ASP A 178 -3.38 -57.54 -15.17
N ALA A 179 -2.38 -57.16 -15.97
CA ALA A 179 -1.04 -57.78 -15.93
C ALA A 179 -0.37 -57.63 -14.56
N VAL A 180 -0.38 -56.42 -14.01
CA VAL A 180 0.17 -56.14 -12.67
C VAL A 180 -0.58 -56.93 -11.61
N ARG A 181 -1.92 -56.94 -11.65
CA ARG A 181 -2.73 -57.72 -10.69
C ARG A 181 -2.44 -59.22 -10.74
N PHE A 182 -2.31 -59.79 -11.94
CA PHE A 182 -1.97 -61.22 -12.09
C PHE A 182 -0.57 -61.53 -11.57
N PHE A 183 0.40 -60.65 -11.79
CA PHE A 183 1.76 -60.81 -11.30
C PHE A 183 1.86 -60.63 -9.79
N THR A 184 1.25 -59.60 -9.19
CA THR A 184 1.23 -59.38 -7.74
C THR A 184 0.55 -60.53 -7.00
N GLY A 185 -0.50 -61.13 -7.58
CA GLY A 185 -1.13 -62.34 -7.04
C GLY A 185 -0.24 -63.58 -7.08
N ALA A 186 0.69 -63.67 -8.04
CA ALA A 186 1.64 -64.77 -8.19
C ALA A 186 2.97 -64.55 -7.46
N ALA A 187 3.34 -63.30 -7.16
CA ALA A 187 4.62 -62.92 -6.57
C ALA A 187 4.96 -63.64 -5.25
N PRO A 188 4.02 -63.87 -4.29
CA PRO A 188 4.31 -64.64 -3.07
C PRO A 188 4.68 -66.10 -3.37
N ILE A 189 4.10 -66.68 -4.42
CA ILE A 189 4.36 -68.06 -4.84
C ILE A 189 5.74 -68.15 -5.50
N PHE A 190 6.09 -67.18 -6.35
CA PHE A 190 7.44 -67.08 -6.91
C PHE A 190 8.51 -66.81 -5.85
N LYS A 191 8.21 -66.06 -4.80
CA LYS A 191 9.13 -65.83 -3.69
C LYS A 191 9.39 -67.09 -2.86
N ALA A 192 8.36 -67.93 -2.67
CA ALA A 192 8.46 -69.15 -1.85
C ALA A 192 8.98 -70.37 -2.63
N TYR A 193 8.63 -70.50 -3.92
CA TYR A 193 8.88 -71.71 -4.72
C TYR A 193 9.54 -71.43 -6.09
N GLY A 194 9.94 -70.18 -6.34
CA GLY A 194 10.51 -69.77 -7.63
C GLY A 194 11.79 -70.50 -8.00
N GLU A 195 12.70 -70.70 -7.05
CA GLU A 195 14.05 -71.25 -7.32
C GLU A 195 14.09 -72.76 -7.63
N SER A 196 12.95 -73.45 -7.60
CA SER A 196 12.87 -74.89 -7.90
C SER A 196 12.02 -75.16 -9.15
N SER A 197 10.77 -75.56 -8.98
CA SER A 197 9.92 -76.05 -10.07
C SER A 197 9.38 -74.96 -11.01
N PHE A 198 9.46 -73.68 -10.61
CA PHE A 198 8.86 -72.56 -11.35
C PHE A 198 9.89 -71.55 -11.86
N GLN A 199 11.19 -71.90 -11.92
CA GLN A 199 12.26 -70.95 -12.25
C GLN A 199 12.10 -70.35 -13.66
N ASP A 200 11.79 -71.18 -14.66
CA ASP A 200 11.59 -70.74 -16.03
C ASP A 200 10.34 -69.84 -16.16
N CYS A 201 9.26 -70.18 -15.45
CA CYS A 201 8.04 -69.36 -15.41
C CYS A 201 8.28 -68.03 -14.69
N LYS A 202 9.06 -68.02 -13.60
CA LYS A 202 9.44 -66.82 -12.86
C LYS A 202 10.27 -65.89 -13.76
N LYS A 203 11.33 -66.40 -14.37
CA LYS A 203 12.21 -65.62 -15.25
C LYS A 203 11.45 -65.02 -16.44
N THR A 204 10.63 -65.82 -17.13
CA THR A 204 9.82 -65.35 -18.26
C THR A 204 8.72 -64.35 -17.84
N SER A 205 8.15 -64.51 -16.65
CA SER A 205 7.18 -63.54 -16.11
C SER A 205 7.84 -62.22 -15.68
N GLU A 206 9.05 -62.29 -15.10
CA GLU A 206 9.86 -61.11 -14.73
C GLU A 206 10.37 -60.36 -15.96
N GLU A 207 10.80 -61.05 -17.02
CA GLU A 207 11.16 -60.45 -18.30
C GLU A 207 9.97 -59.76 -18.97
N ALA A 208 8.79 -60.42 -18.99
CA ALA A 208 7.56 -59.81 -19.47
C ALA A 208 7.16 -58.58 -18.63
N MET A 209 7.34 -58.63 -17.31
CA MET A 209 7.10 -57.49 -16.43
C MET A 209 8.12 -56.36 -16.65
N GLY A 210 9.39 -56.67 -16.95
CA GLY A 210 10.39 -55.67 -17.33
C GLY A 210 10.01 -54.91 -18.60
N ILE A 211 9.42 -55.59 -19.59
CA ILE A 211 8.86 -54.94 -20.79
C ILE A 211 7.67 -54.05 -20.43
N ILE A 212 6.79 -54.50 -19.54
CA ILE A 212 5.65 -53.71 -19.07
C ILE A 212 6.13 -52.46 -18.32
N ILE A 213 7.13 -52.57 -17.45
CA ILE A 213 7.72 -51.43 -16.72
C ILE A 213 8.32 -50.42 -17.70
N ASN A 214 9.07 -50.87 -18.71
CA ASN A 214 9.61 -49.99 -19.74
C ASN A 214 8.51 -49.30 -20.56
N ASN A 215 7.44 -50.01 -20.89
CA ASN A 215 6.30 -49.43 -21.60
C ASN A 215 5.51 -48.43 -20.74
N LEU A 216 5.31 -48.73 -19.45
CA LEU A 216 4.67 -47.82 -18.49
C LEU A 216 5.53 -46.56 -18.25
N GLN A 217 6.86 -46.70 -18.22
CA GLN A 217 7.79 -45.56 -18.19
C GLN A 217 7.68 -44.74 -19.47
N ALA A 218 7.68 -45.37 -20.65
CA ALA A 218 7.51 -44.67 -21.92
C ALA A 218 6.17 -43.92 -22.01
N LYS A 219 5.09 -44.49 -21.50
CA LYS A 219 3.76 -43.85 -21.38
C LYS A 219 3.77 -42.65 -20.42
N LEU A 220 4.58 -42.70 -19.36
CA LEU A 220 4.75 -41.58 -18.44
C LEU A 220 5.52 -40.40 -19.06
N TYR A 221 6.53 -40.68 -19.88
CA TYR A 221 7.36 -39.64 -20.52
C TYR A 221 6.78 -39.09 -21.83
N SER A 222 5.79 -39.76 -22.43
CA SER A 222 5.11 -39.29 -23.64
C SER A 222 4.17 -38.13 -23.35
N ASP A 223 4.35 -37.01 -24.05
CA ASP A 223 3.52 -35.80 -23.89
C ASP A 223 2.11 -35.96 -24.51
N SER A 224 1.85 -37.06 -25.23
CA SER A 224 0.59 -37.29 -25.97
C SER A 224 -0.50 -38.02 -25.16
N GLU A 225 -0.17 -38.64 -24.03
CA GLU A 225 -1.14 -39.44 -23.26
C GLU A 225 -1.91 -38.63 -22.20
N PRO A 226 -3.22 -38.93 -22.02
CA PRO A 226 -4.09 -38.21 -21.09
C PRO A 226 -3.65 -38.40 -19.63
N VAL A 227 -3.88 -37.36 -18.81
CA VAL A 227 -3.49 -37.30 -17.38
C VAL A 227 -3.97 -38.53 -16.58
N ALA A 228 -5.15 -39.08 -16.92
CA ALA A 228 -5.68 -40.28 -16.30
C ALA A 228 -4.85 -41.55 -16.59
N ALA A 229 -4.34 -41.69 -17.82
CA ALA A 229 -3.50 -42.83 -18.21
C ALA A 229 -2.10 -42.73 -17.56
N LYS A 230 -1.58 -41.51 -17.39
CA LYS A 230 -0.34 -41.25 -16.65
C LYS A 230 -0.49 -41.56 -15.16
N ALA A 231 -1.62 -41.17 -14.56
CA ALA A 231 -1.91 -41.49 -13.16
C ALA A 231 -2.09 -43.00 -12.95
N GLU A 232 -2.81 -43.69 -13.84
CA GLU A 232 -2.95 -45.15 -13.82
C GLU A 232 -1.58 -45.83 -13.94
N ALA A 233 -0.72 -45.39 -14.86
CA ALA A 233 0.63 -45.91 -15.01
C ALA A 233 1.49 -45.77 -13.74
N VAL A 234 1.41 -44.63 -13.04
CA VAL A 234 2.16 -44.43 -11.78
C VAL A 234 1.59 -45.27 -10.63
N VAL A 235 0.26 -45.40 -10.52
CA VAL A 235 -0.38 -46.27 -9.53
C VAL A 235 0.04 -47.73 -9.75
N LEU A 236 0.09 -48.17 -11.02
CA LEU A 236 0.55 -49.52 -11.38
C LEU A 236 2.05 -49.72 -11.08
N LEU A 237 2.89 -48.72 -11.31
CA LEU A 237 4.31 -48.75 -10.92
C LEU A 237 4.49 -48.80 -9.39
N LYS A 238 3.64 -48.11 -8.62
CA LYS A 238 3.62 -48.19 -7.15
C LYS A 238 3.21 -49.58 -6.64
N GLN A 239 2.26 -50.24 -7.31
CA GLN A 239 1.85 -51.62 -6.98
C GLN A 239 2.95 -52.68 -7.26
N LEU A 240 3.93 -52.34 -8.10
CA LEU A 240 5.07 -53.19 -8.45
C LEU A 240 6.31 -52.96 -7.55
N ASP A 241 6.19 -52.17 -6.49
CA ASP A 241 7.27 -51.86 -5.53
C ASP A 241 8.48 -51.13 -6.18
N TYR A 242 8.24 -50.42 -7.30
CA TYR A 242 9.25 -49.58 -7.94
C TYR A 242 9.50 -48.30 -7.10
N PRO A 243 10.76 -47.85 -6.92
CA PRO A 243 11.06 -46.69 -6.09
C PRO A 243 10.43 -45.42 -6.68
N VAL A 244 9.36 -44.97 -6.01
CA VAL A 244 8.55 -43.81 -6.39
C VAL A 244 9.32 -42.49 -6.21
N ASP A 245 10.32 -42.46 -5.34
CA ASP A 245 11.13 -41.28 -5.02
C ASP A 245 11.99 -40.80 -6.21
N THR A 246 12.52 -41.72 -7.01
CA THR A 246 13.32 -41.37 -8.20
C THR A 246 12.44 -40.76 -9.30
N LEU A 247 11.19 -41.24 -9.42
CA LEU A 247 10.20 -40.68 -10.35
C LEU A 247 9.74 -39.30 -9.89
N LYS A 248 9.56 -39.10 -8.58
CA LYS A 248 9.21 -37.81 -7.97
C LYS A 248 10.23 -36.72 -8.31
N ILE A 249 11.52 -37.03 -8.19
CA ILE A 249 12.62 -36.09 -8.47
C ILE A 249 12.69 -35.76 -9.97
N ASN A 250 12.62 -36.76 -10.85
CA ASN A 250 12.71 -36.57 -12.30
C ASN A 250 11.51 -35.78 -12.87
N LEU A 251 10.29 -35.99 -12.36
CA LEU A 251 9.12 -35.21 -12.75
C LEU A 251 9.22 -33.76 -12.29
N LEU A 252 9.79 -33.54 -11.09
CA LEU A 252 10.01 -32.20 -10.55
C LEU A 252 11.12 -31.46 -11.31
N GLU A 253 12.17 -32.17 -11.76
CA GLU A 253 13.17 -31.60 -12.68
C GLU A 253 12.57 -31.24 -14.04
N LYS A 254 11.67 -32.07 -14.60
CA LYS A 254 10.97 -31.74 -15.86
C LYS A 254 10.07 -30.51 -15.69
N LEU A 255 9.38 -30.37 -14.55
CA LEU A 255 8.61 -29.16 -14.22
C LEU A 255 9.51 -27.92 -14.08
N LYS A 256 10.69 -28.05 -13.46
CA LYS A 256 11.70 -26.97 -13.39
C LYS A 256 12.28 -26.60 -14.76
N HIS A 257 12.43 -27.56 -15.66
CA HIS A 257 12.86 -27.29 -17.03
C HIS A 257 11.79 -26.52 -17.81
N LEU A 258 10.52 -26.94 -17.72
CA LEU A 258 9.40 -26.23 -18.34
C LEU A 258 9.25 -24.79 -17.81
N LEU A 259 9.51 -24.59 -16.51
CA LEU A 259 9.60 -23.24 -15.92
C LEU A 259 10.72 -22.38 -16.52
N SER A 260 11.87 -22.99 -16.79
CA SER A 260 13.02 -22.28 -17.39
C SER A 260 12.75 -21.93 -18.86
N GLU A 261 11.96 -22.75 -19.56
CA GLU A 261 11.57 -22.53 -20.96
C GLU A 261 10.52 -21.42 -21.09
N LEU A 262 9.53 -21.39 -20.19
CA LEU A 262 8.56 -20.30 -20.02
C LEU A 262 9.21 -18.94 -19.75
N GLN A 263 10.32 -18.93 -19.01
CA GLN A 263 11.10 -17.73 -18.71
C GLN A 263 11.83 -17.16 -19.95
N ILE A 264 12.14 -18.00 -20.94
CA ILE A 264 12.75 -17.57 -22.21
C ILE A 264 11.68 -16.97 -23.12
N GLU A 265 10.47 -17.53 -23.16
CA GLU A 265 9.35 -16.98 -23.93
C GLU A 265 8.90 -15.62 -23.41
N SER A 266 8.81 -15.41 -22.09
CA SER A 266 8.49 -14.09 -21.52
C SER A 266 9.54 -13.04 -21.91
N ARG A 267 10.81 -13.43 -21.96
CA ARG A 267 11.94 -12.57 -22.34
C ARG A 267 12.06 -12.34 -23.85
N ALA A 268 11.51 -13.23 -24.68
CA ALA A 268 11.53 -13.14 -26.14
C ALA A 268 10.45 -12.18 -26.68
N VAL A 269 9.28 -12.13 -26.04
CA VAL A 269 8.21 -11.15 -26.35
C VAL A 269 8.66 -9.72 -26.02
N GLU A 270 9.57 -9.55 -25.06
CA GLU A 270 10.18 -8.26 -24.71
C GLU A 270 11.15 -7.72 -25.79
N ALA A 271 11.77 -8.59 -26.59
CA ALA A 271 12.70 -8.19 -27.63
C ALA A 271 12.01 -7.65 -28.90
N THR A 272 10.76 -8.05 -29.16
CA THR A 272 10.01 -7.62 -30.35
C THR A 272 9.26 -6.30 -30.15
N ALA A 273 8.81 -6.00 -28.93
CA ALA A 273 8.16 -4.72 -28.60
C ALA A 273 9.11 -3.51 -28.70
N SER A 274 10.43 -3.73 -28.61
CA SER A 274 11.44 -2.67 -28.64
C SER A 274 11.86 -2.23 -30.07
N ILE A 275 11.30 -2.81 -31.14
CA ILE A 275 11.75 -2.59 -32.53
C ILE A 275 10.77 -1.73 -33.36
N SER A 276 9.58 -1.38 -32.87
CA SER A 276 8.55 -0.71 -33.69
C SER A 276 8.55 0.82 -33.72
N ASP A 277 9.48 1.50 -33.05
CA ASP A 277 9.59 2.97 -33.09
C ASP A 277 10.80 3.40 -33.91
N GLU A 278 10.69 3.38 -35.25
CA GLU A 278 11.32 4.35 -36.18
C GLU A 278 10.97 3.94 -37.64
N THR A 279 10.01 4.63 -38.29
CA THR A 279 10.14 5.20 -39.66
C THR A 279 8.84 5.79 -40.23
N SER A 280 8.84 7.13 -40.37
CA SER A 280 8.27 7.97 -41.45
C SER A 280 6.78 7.99 -41.82
N LYS A 281 6.22 9.20 -41.72
CA LYS A 281 5.01 9.72 -42.40
C LYS A 281 5.15 9.70 -43.93
N THR A 282 4.08 9.31 -44.67
CA THR A 282 3.41 10.09 -45.75
C THR A 282 2.25 9.32 -46.40
N GLY A 283 1.02 9.86 -46.29
CA GLY A 283 0.06 10.05 -47.40
C GLY A 283 -0.66 8.88 -48.10
N THR A 284 -1.97 8.79 -47.83
CA THR A 284 -3.10 8.69 -48.81
C THR A 284 -3.75 7.31 -49.08
N HIS A 285 -5.01 7.21 -48.59
CA HIS A 285 -6.16 6.37 -48.99
C HIS A 285 -5.99 4.91 -49.45
N SER A 286 -6.55 3.97 -48.68
CA SER A 286 -7.79 3.25 -49.05
C SER A 286 -8.26 2.30 -47.95
N ASP A 287 -9.57 2.28 -47.74
CA ASP A 287 -10.28 1.34 -46.87
C ASP A 287 -9.98 -0.11 -47.25
N SER A 288 -9.39 -0.84 -46.31
CA SER A 288 -9.64 -2.27 -46.14
C SER A 288 -9.19 -2.65 -44.73
N VAL A 289 -10.16 -3.08 -43.93
CA VAL A 289 -9.98 -3.66 -42.60
C VAL A 289 -8.92 -4.77 -42.65
N PRO A 290 -7.91 -4.75 -41.76
CA PRO A 290 -7.23 -5.97 -41.35
C PRO A 290 -7.34 -6.16 -39.84
N SER A 291 -7.85 -7.34 -39.50
CA SER A 291 -8.03 -7.90 -38.18
C SER A 291 -6.76 -7.87 -37.33
N ILE A 292 -6.95 -7.55 -36.04
CA ILE A 292 -6.00 -7.70 -34.95
C ILE A 292 -5.45 -9.14 -34.92
N PRO A 293 -4.13 -9.39 -35.03
CA PRO A 293 -3.57 -10.70 -34.74
C PRO A 293 -3.43 -10.90 -33.23
N SER A 294 -4.02 -12.01 -32.77
CA SER A 294 -3.99 -12.53 -31.40
C SER A 294 -2.61 -13.10 -31.03
N GLU A 295 -1.75 -12.29 -30.40
CA GLU A 295 -0.44 -12.75 -29.86
C GLU A 295 -0.49 -13.13 -28.36
N ALA A 296 -1.65 -12.98 -27.69
CA ALA A 296 -1.83 -13.41 -26.30
C ALA A 296 -1.98 -14.94 -26.11
N SER A 297 -2.02 -15.72 -27.19
CA SER A 297 -2.34 -17.16 -27.16
C SER A 297 -1.18 -18.07 -26.76
N GLY A 298 0.08 -17.65 -26.92
CA GLY A 298 1.26 -18.50 -26.67
C GLY A 298 1.49 -18.74 -25.18
N ASN A 299 1.66 -17.66 -24.41
CA ASN A 299 1.87 -17.76 -22.96
C ASN A 299 0.68 -18.41 -22.23
N GLN A 300 -0.55 -18.14 -22.69
CA GLN A 300 -1.76 -18.69 -22.08
C GLN A 300 -1.86 -20.22 -22.28
N ALA A 301 -1.36 -20.75 -23.39
CA ALA A 301 -1.28 -22.19 -23.64
C ALA A 301 -0.20 -22.83 -22.75
N SER A 302 1.00 -22.23 -22.66
CA SER A 302 2.12 -22.77 -21.89
C SER A 302 1.88 -22.77 -20.38
N ILE A 303 1.21 -21.75 -19.81
CA ILE A 303 0.73 -21.75 -18.41
C ILE A 303 -0.42 -22.76 -18.21
N GLY A 304 -1.30 -22.93 -19.20
CA GLY A 304 -2.34 -23.97 -19.18
C GLY A 304 -1.74 -25.38 -19.04
N TYR A 305 -0.70 -25.69 -19.82
CA TYR A 305 0.05 -26.94 -19.71
C TYR A 305 0.78 -27.08 -18.38
N PHE A 306 1.32 -26.00 -17.83
CA PHE A 306 1.94 -25.99 -16.50
C PHE A 306 0.93 -26.25 -15.38
N SER A 307 -0.24 -25.60 -15.43
CA SER A 307 -1.35 -25.79 -14.50
C SER A 307 -1.92 -27.21 -14.57
N GLU A 308 -2.09 -27.75 -15.78
CA GLU A 308 -2.52 -29.14 -16.00
C GLU A 308 -1.46 -30.15 -15.52
N SER A 309 -0.17 -29.83 -15.65
CA SER A 309 0.93 -30.65 -15.13
C SER A 309 1.02 -30.62 -13.60
N ILE A 310 0.74 -29.47 -12.96
CA ILE A 310 0.62 -29.36 -11.49
C ILE A 310 -0.58 -30.18 -11.02
N HIS A 311 -1.72 -30.09 -11.70
CA HIS A 311 -2.92 -30.85 -11.38
C HIS A 311 -2.66 -32.36 -11.50
N ALA A 312 -2.00 -32.80 -12.59
CA ALA A 312 -1.56 -34.17 -12.77
C ALA A 312 -0.62 -34.62 -11.63
N TYR A 313 0.36 -33.81 -11.26
CA TYR A 313 1.30 -34.13 -10.19
C TYR A 313 0.62 -34.25 -8.82
N ARG A 314 -0.36 -33.38 -8.52
CA ARG A 314 -1.14 -33.44 -7.28
C ARG A 314 -1.97 -34.72 -7.18
N ILE A 315 -2.59 -35.16 -8.28
CA ILE A 315 -3.30 -36.45 -8.33
C ILE A 315 -2.34 -37.62 -8.08
N ILE A 316 -1.11 -37.51 -8.58
CA ILE A 316 -0.12 -38.58 -8.50
C ILE A 316 0.59 -38.61 -7.11
N PHE A 317 0.84 -37.46 -6.48
CA PHE A 317 1.60 -37.33 -5.23
C PHE A 317 0.95 -36.38 -4.20
N PRO A 318 -0.03 -36.84 -3.42
CA PRO A 318 -0.69 -36.03 -2.39
C PRO A 318 0.28 -35.53 -1.30
N ASP A 319 1.30 -36.32 -0.96
CA ASP A 319 2.24 -36.02 0.13
C ASP A 319 3.29 -34.93 -0.22
N SER A 320 3.22 -34.33 -1.41
CA SER A 320 4.25 -33.43 -1.97
C SER A 320 3.79 -32.00 -2.24
N GLU A 321 2.62 -31.61 -1.74
CA GLU A 321 2.03 -30.28 -1.95
C GLU A 321 2.96 -29.13 -1.50
N GLY A 322 3.75 -29.33 -0.44
CA GLY A 322 4.71 -28.31 0.03
C GLY A 322 5.78 -27.91 -1.00
N GLN A 323 6.30 -28.86 -1.78
CA GLN A 323 7.32 -28.60 -2.80
C GLN A 323 6.73 -27.90 -4.04
N LEU A 324 5.46 -28.18 -4.35
CA LEU A 324 4.71 -27.50 -5.41
C LEU A 324 4.41 -26.04 -5.01
N ILE A 325 4.04 -25.79 -3.76
CA ILE A 325 3.80 -24.44 -3.24
C ILE A 325 5.08 -23.61 -3.26
N GLU A 326 6.23 -24.19 -2.88
CA GLU A 326 7.53 -23.51 -2.92
C GLU A 326 7.92 -23.14 -4.36
N LEU A 327 7.71 -24.05 -5.31
CA LEU A 327 8.03 -23.85 -6.72
C LEU A 327 7.09 -22.83 -7.39
N ALA A 328 5.80 -22.82 -7.05
CA ALA A 328 4.86 -21.78 -7.49
C ALA A 328 5.24 -20.40 -6.93
N ARG A 329 5.64 -20.32 -5.65
CA ARG A 329 6.13 -19.06 -5.05
C ARG A 329 7.44 -18.59 -5.66
N ASP A 330 8.37 -19.48 -5.98
CA ASP A 330 9.64 -19.16 -6.65
C ASP A 330 9.41 -18.57 -8.05
N LEU A 331 8.47 -19.13 -8.83
CA LEU A 331 8.05 -18.56 -10.12
C LEU A 331 7.60 -17.10 -9.97
N PHE A 332 6.68 -16.83 -9.05
CA PHE A 332 6.14 -15.47 -8.90
C PHE A 332 7.20 -14.51 -8.37
N THR A 333 8.06 -14.97 -7.45
CA THR A 333 9.18 -14.17 -6.93
C THR A 333 10.10 -13.72 -8.06
N LYS A 334 10.48 -14.62 -8.96
CA LYS A 334 11.33 -14.31 -10.12
C LYS A 334 10.66 -13.37 -11.13
N HIS A 335 9.36 -13.51 -11.37
CA HIS A 335 8.62 -12.55 -12.20
C HIS A 335 8.60 -11.15 -11.56
N PHE A 336 8.41 -11.07 -10.24
CA PHE A 336 8.46 -9.79 -9.52
C PHE A 336 9.89 -9.19 -9.47
N GLU A 337 10.93 -10.00 -9.35
CA GLU A 337 12.33 -9.54 -9.48
C GLU A 337 12.60 -8.95 -10.87
N THR A 338 12.06 -9.58 -11.91
CA THR A 338 12.14 -9.08 -13.29
C THR A 338 11.45 -7.72 -13.39
N ILE A 339 10.23 -7.57 -12.84
CA ILE A 339 9.54 -6.28 -12.77
C ILE A 339 10.35 -5.23 -12.02
N GLN A 340 10.99 -5.58 -10.89
CA GLN A 340 11.81 -4.64 -10.12
C GLN A 340 13.06 -4.17 -10.90
N GLU A 341 13.70 -5.03 -11.69
CA GLU A 341 14.80 -4.62 -12.56
C GLU A 341 14.32 -3.68 -13.67
N HIS A 342 13.14 -3.95 -14.20
CA HIS A 342 12.46 -3.14 -15.20
C HIS A 342 12.10 -1.74 -14.65
N ILE A 343 11.55 -1.64 -13.43
CA ILE A 343 11.22 -0.36 -12.78
C ILE A 343 12.46 0.57 -12.68
N LYS A 344 13.67 0.01 -12.51
CA LYS A 344 14.92 0.79 -12.46
C LYS A 344 15.32 1.38 -13.81
N LYS A 345 14.83 0.85 -14.94
CA LYS A 345 15.20 1.27 -16.30
C LYS A 345 14.30 2.36 -16.89
N ARG A 346 13.40 2.96 -16.08
CA ARG A 346 12.38 3.96 -16.45
C ARG A 346 11.37 3.40 -17.47
N ILE A 347 10.22 2.98 -16.97
CA ILE A 347 9.17 2.33 -17.76
C ILE A 347 7.86 3.10 -17.63
N HIS A 348 7.05 3.10 -18.69
CA HIS A 348 5.71 3.68 -18.65
C HIS A 348 4.76 2.81 -17.84
N PHE A 349 3.80 3.44 -17.15
CA PHE A 349 2.89 2.70 -16.31
C PHE A 349 2.09 1.62 -17.08
N ALA A 350 1.77 1.88 -18.35
CA ALA A 350 1.09 0.94 -19.24
C ALA A 350 1.82 -0.41 -19.36
N ASP A 351 3.15 -0.40 -19.43
CA ASP A 351 3.96 -1.62 -19.54
C ASP A 351 4.01 -2.37 -18.20
N LEU A 352 4.12 -1.65 -17.07
CA LEU A 352 4.02 -2.24 -15.73
C LEU A 352 2.65 -2.89 -15.51
N PHE A 353 1.58 -2.24 -15.96
CA PHE A 353 0.25 -2.77 -15.86
C PHE A 353 0.03 -4.01 -16.74
N ALA A 354 0.57 -4.01 -17.96
CA ALA A 354 0.56 -5.19 -18.82
C ALA A 354 1.29 -6.36 -18.14
N MET A 355 2.46 -6.14 -17.54
CA MET A 355 3.20 -7.15 -16.79
C MET A 355 2.41 -7.66 -15.57
N LEU A 356 1.82 -6.77 -14.77
CA LEU A 356 0.99 -7.15 -13.61
C LEU A 356 -0.28 -7.91 -14.02
N ARG A 357 -0.86 -7.57 -15.18
CA ARG A 357 -2.04 -8.28 -15.73
C ARG A 357 -1.68 -9.71 -16.12
N VAL A 358 -0.54 -9.92 -16.79
CA VAL A 358 -0.04 -11.26 -17.14
C VAL A 358 0.18 -12.10 -15.87
N ILE A 359 0.83 -11.53 -14.86
CA ILE A 359 1.03 -12.23 -13.57
C ILE A 359 -0.32 -12.58 -12.91
N TRP A 360 -1.30 -11.69 -12.98
CA TRP A 360 -2.62 -11.94 -12.40
C TRP A 360 -3.38 -13.05 -13.14
N THR A 361 -3.30 -13.10 -14.47
CA THR A 361 -3.89 -14.19 -15.26
C THR A 361 -3.21 -15.53 -14.97
N ASP A 362 -1.89 -15.51 -14.82
CA ASP A 362 -1.10 -16.70 -14.51
C ASP A 362 -1.39 -17.20 -13.09
N MET A 363 -1.59 -16.27 -12.14
CA MET A 363 -2.05 -16.63 -10.79
C MET A 363 -3.43 -17.25 -10.80
N ALA A 364 -4.40 -16.67 -11.51
CA ALA A 364 -5.75 -17.21 -11.55
C ALA A 364 -5.76 -18.65 -12.07
N ALA A 365 -4.91 -18.96 -13.07
CA ALA A 365 -4.76 -20.30 -13.61
C ALA A 365 -4.09 -21.30 -12.65
N ILE A 366 -3.18 -20.84 -11.76
CA ILE A 366 -2.49 -21.69 -10.78
C ILE A 366 -3.31 -21.83 -9.48
N ASP A 367 -4.04 -20.80 -9.06
CA ASP A 367 -4.89 -20.80 -7.86
C ASP A 367 -6.11 -21.74 -8.03
N GLU A 368 -6.62 -21.92 -9.26
CA GLU A 368 -7.63 -22.94 -9.58
C GLU A 368 -7.17 -24.36 -9.22
N VAL A 369 -5.86 -24.62 -9.32
CA VAL A 369 -5.27 -25.94 -9.07
C VAL A 369 -4.71 -26.07 -7.64
N LEU A 370 -4.22 -24.98 -7.04
CA LEU A 370 -3.58 -24.93 -5.72
C LEU A 370 -4.13 -23.80 -4.81
N PRO A 371 -5.38 -23.91 -4.34
CA PRO A 371 -5.97 -22.89 -3.45
C PRO A 371 -5.29 -22.82 -2.07
N GLU A 372 -4.64 -23.90 -1.63
CA GLU A 372 -3.94 -23.99 -0.33
C GLU A 372 -2.64 -23.16 -0.27
N ALA A 373 -2.13 -22.72 -1.43
CA ALA A 373 -0.88 -21.96 -1.54
C ALA A 373 -1.02 -20.49 -1.08
N ALA A 374 -2.26 -19.99 -0.94
CA ALA A 374 -2.60 -18.59 -0.65
C ALA A 374 -1.90 -17.58 -1.59
N LEU A 375 -1.69 -17.98 -2.84
CA LEU A 375 -1.04 -17.16 -3.88
C LEU A 375 -1.68 -15.77 -4.06
N PRO A 376 -3.01 -15.58 -3.94
CA PRO A 376 -3.61 -14.25 -4.02
C PRO A 376 -3.10 -13.28 -2.94
N THR A 377 -2.77 -13.77 -1.74
CA THR A 377 -2.23 -12.92 -0.66
C THR A 377 -0.77 -12.57 -0.91
N TYR A 378 0.03 -13.54 -1.34
CA TYR A 378 1.45 -13.35 -1.66
C TYR A 378 1.64 -12.36 -2.82
N ILE A 379 0.89 -12.54 -3.91
CA ILE A 379 0.95 -11.66 -5.08
C ILE A 379 0.41 -10.27 -4.74
N LEU A 380 -0.58 -10.15 -3.87
CA LEU A 380 -1.06 -8.84 -3.42
C LEU A 380 0.03 -8.08 -2.65
N GLU A 381 0.80 -8.76 -1.79
CA GLU A 381 1.94 -8.16 -1.07
C GLU A 381 3.10 -7.81 -2.02
N ALA A 382 3.45 -8.71 -2.95
CA ALA A 382 4.50 -8.44 -3.92
C ALA A 382 4.12 -7.33 -4.92
N ALA A 383 2.87 -7.29 -5.38
CA ALA A 383 2.36 -6.21 -6.24
C ALA A 383 2.29 -4.88 -5.48
N ARG A 384 1.94 -4.92 -4.19
CA ARG A 384 1.99 -3.74 -3.31
C ARG A 384 3.40 -3.15 -3.27
N ASP A 385 4.43 -3.97 -3.08
CA ASP A 385 5.82 -3.53 -3.05
C ASP A 385 6.30 -3.04 -4.42
N ALA A 386 5.94 -3.73 -5.51
CA ALA A 386 6.29 -3.33 -6.87
C ALA A 386 5.69 -1.96 -7.24
N ILE A 387 4.41 -1.74 -6.93
CA ILE A 387 3.74 -0.45 -7.20
C ILE A 387 4.35 0.66 -6.32
N LYS A 388 4.64 0.39 -5.04
CA LYS A 388 5.31 1.37 -4.17
C LYS A 388 6.69 1.76 -4.72
N GLN A 389 7.49 0.78 -5.17
CA GLN A 389 8.78 1.04 -5.80
C GLN A 389 8.63 1.84 -7.10
N TYR A 390 7.63 1.52 -7.92
CA TYR A 390 7.34 2.27 -9.14
C TYR A 390 7.04 3.75 -8.83
N VAL A 391 6.12 4.01 -7.89
CA VAL A 391 5.77 5.38 -7.48
C VAL A 391 7.01 6.14 -7.00
N SER A 392 7.82 5.54 -6.14
CA SER A 392 9.06 6.14 -5.64
C SER A 392 10.11 6.40 -6.75
N SER A 393 10.26 5.46 -7.69
CA SER A 393 11.14 5.60 -8.85
C SER A 393 10.69 6.75 -9.75
N SER A 394 9.39 6.84 -10.03
CA SER A 394 8.79 7.89 -10.86
C SER A 394 9.02 9.30 -10.29
N PHE A 395 8.82 9.49 -8.98
CA PHE A 395 9.13 10.78 -8.32
C PHE A 395 10.64 11.07 -8.28
N SER A 396 11.48 10.04 -8.17
CA SER A 396 12.94 10.19 -8.24
C SER A 396 13.39 10.63 -9.63
N HIS A 397 12.78 10.07 -10.70
CA HIS A 397 13.02 10.50 -12.07
C HIS A 397 12.55 11.93 -12.32
N LEU A 398 11.38 12.34 -11.80
CA LEU A 398 10.92 13.73 -11.87
C LEU A 398 11.91 14.69 -11.19
N LEU A 399 12.44 14.32 -10.02
CA LEU A 399 13.46 15.11 -9.33
C LEU A 399 14.73 15.25 -10.17
N LEU A 400 15.15 14.16 -10.85
CA LEU A 400 16.30 14.18 -11.76
C LEU A 400 16.05 15.08 -12.98
N ASP A 401 14.88 15.00 -13.61
CA ASP A 401 14.53 15.81 -14.78
C ASP A 401 14.55 17.31 -14.44
N VAL A 402 14.00 17.70 -13.28
CA VAL A 402 14.06 19.09 -12.78
C VAL A 402 15.50 19.50 -12.44
N SER A 403 16.27 18.60 -11.82
CA SER A 403 17.68 18.85 -11.49
C SER A 403 18.54 19.03 -12.74
N ASP A 404 18.30 18.24 -13.79
CA ASP A 404 19.02 18.32 -15.05
C ASP A 404 18.64 19.58 -15.83
N ALA A 405 17.39 20.03 -15.78
CA ALA A 405 16.98 21.34 -16.29
C ALA A 405 17.74 22.49 -15.61
N LEU A 406 17.97 22.39 -14.29
CA LEU A 406 18.75 23.37 -13.52
C LEU A 406 20.27 23.27 -13.76
N LYS A 407 20.83 22.08 -13.88
CA LYS A 407 22.28 21.86 -14.14
C LYS A 407 22.72 22.32 -15.52
N ARG A 408 21.83 22.36 -16.52
CA ARG A 408 22.12 22.97 -17.85
C ARG A 408 22.61 24.43 -17.73
N ILE A 409 22.32 25.12 -16.63
CA ILE A 409 22.82 26.48 -16.34
C ILE A 409 24.33 26.48 -16.04
N GLN A 410 24.86 25.45 -15.37
CA GLN A 410 26.26 25.38 -14.94
C GLN A 410 27.20 25.00 -16.09
N ASN A 411 26.78 24.11 -16.98
CA ASN A 411 27.66 23.53 -18.01
C ASN A 411 27.90 24.44 -19.23
N LYS A 412 27.02 25.41 -19.51
CA LYS A 412 27.18 26.33 -20.65
C LYS A 412 27.94 27.63 -20.33
N SER A 413 28.32 27.89 -19.07
CA SER A 413 29.06 29.11 -18.71
C SER A 413 30.54 29.12 -19.16
N LYS A 414 31.00 28.09 -19.89
CA LYS A 414 32.37 27.98 -20.41
C LYS A 414 32.57 28.47 -21.85
N ASP A 415 31.50 28.69 -22.63
CA ASP A 415 31.61 29.24 -23.98
C ASP A 415 31.15 30.70 -24.00
N GLY A 416 32.11 31.60 -24.25
CA GLY A 416 31.94 33.05 -24.17
C GLY A 416 31.15 33.61 -25.34
N SER A 417 29.81 33.54 -25.29
CA SER A 417 28.88 34.42 -26.02
C SER A 417 27.44 33.91 -25.81
N ALA A 418 26.58 34.71 -25.16
CA ALA A 418 25.16 34.45 -24.82
C ALA A 418 24.85 33.87 -23.41
N GLY A 419 25.49 34.40 -22.37
CA GLY A 419 25.17 34.07 -20.96
C GLY A 419 23.79 34.54 -20.46
N GLU A 420 23.15 35.49 -21.15
CA GLU A 420 21.96 36.21 -20.66
C GLU A 420 20.62 35.53 -21.03
N SER A 421 20.48 34.87 -22.19
CA SER A 421 19.24 34.15 -22.54
C SER A 421 19.14 32.74 -21.91
N THR A 422 20.24 32.20 -21.40
CA THR A 422 20.32 30.82 -20.89
C THR A 422 19.62 30.64 -19.54
N LEU A 423 19.64 31.66 -18.67
CA LEU A 423 19.00 31.61 -17.35
C LEU A 423 17.47 31.57 -17.45
N GLN A 424 16.90 32.39 -18.33
CA GLN A 424 15.45 32.43 -18.54
C GLN A 424 14.94 31.14 -19.20
N ILE A 425 15.67 30.60 -20.18
CA ILE A 425 15.33 29.30 -20.80
C ILE A 425 15.33 28.19 -19.75
N ALA A 426 16.31 28.17 -18.85
CA ALA A 426 16.39 27.17 -17.80
C ALA A 426 15.31 27.35 -16.72
N LEU A 427 14.97 28.59 -16.36
CA LEU A 427 13.84 28.88 -15.46
C LEU A 427 12.51 28.38 -16.06
N GLU A 428 12.21 28.75 -17.30
CA GLU A 428 10.99 28.31 -17.98
C GLU A 428 10.96 26.80 -18.21
N SER A 429 12.11 26.19 -18.55
CA SER A 429 12.22 24.72 -18.66
C SER A 429 11.97 24.04 -17.32
N SER A 430 12.51 24.57 -16.21
CA SER A 430 12.32 24.00 -14.88
C SER A 430 10.88 24.17 -14.39
N LYS A 431 10.24 25.33 -14.66
CA LYS A 431 8.81 25.54 -14.39
C LYS A 431 7.94 24.55 -15.15
N LYS A 432 8.25 24.35 -16.44
CA LYS A 432 7.55 23.40 -17.30
C LYS A 432 7.73 21.97 -16.78
N GLU A 433 8.95 21.56 -16.44
CA GLU A 433 9.24 20.22 -15.96
C GLU A 433 8.51 19.91 -14.64
N VAL A 434 8.51 20.86 -13.69
CA VAL A 434 7.79 20.69 -12.41
C VAL A 434 6.30 20.52 -12.64
N ILE A 435 5.65 21.35 -13.48
CA ILE A 435 4.22 21.22 -13.72
C ILE A 435 3.90 20.03 -14.62
N GLN A 436 4.48 19.99 -15.82
CA GLN A 436 4.18 18.98 -16.82
C GLN A 436 4.52 17.58 -16.32
N GLY A 437 5.71 17.40 -15.74
CA GLY A 437 6.11 16.11 -15.17
C GLY A 437 5.22 15.68 -14.00
N SER A 438 4.76 16.62 -13.15
CA SER A 438 3.77 16.31 -12.11
C SER A 438 2.40 15.94 -12.69
N MET A 439 1.95 16.62 -13.75
CA MET A 439 0.67 16.34 -14.41
C MET A 439 0.71 14.99 -15.14
N ASP A 440 1.80 14.68 -15.84
CA ASP A 440 1.97 13.41 -16.55
C ASP A 440 1.94 12.24 -15.58
N LEU A 441 2.61 12.35 -14.42
CA LEU A 441 2.51 11.36 -13.35
C LEU A 441 1.09 11.20 -12.81
N LEU A 442 0.37 12.30 -12.58
CA LEU A 442 -1.02 12.25 -12.11
C LEU A 442 -1.94 11.60 -13.14
N LEU A 443 -1.71 11.84 -14.44
CA LEU A 443 -2.46 11.20 -15.52
C LEU A 443 -2.17 9.69 -15.60
N ASP A 444 -0.91 9.28 -15.47
CA ASP A 444 -0.52 7.87 -15.44
C ASP A 444 -1.17 7.14 -14.25
N PHE A 445 -1.14 7.75 -13.06
CA PHE A 445 -1.79 7.21 -11.86
C PHE A 445 -3.32 7.25 -11.93
N ARG A 446 -3.91 8.16 -12.72
CA ARG A 446 -5.34 8.19 -12.95
C ARG A 446 -5.78 7.04 -13.87
N GLN A 447 -5.08 6.81 -14.97
CA GLN A 447 -5.33 5.68 -15.86
C GLN A 447 -5.27 4.36 -15.09
N LEU A 448 -4.31 4.22 -14.18
CA LEU A 448 -4.20 3.11 -13.25
C LEU A 448 -5.45 2.87 -12.39
N LEU A 449 -6.07 3.94 -11.87
CA LEU A 449 -7.23 3.85 -10.98
C LEU A 449 -8.56 3.63 -11.72
N ASP A 450 -8.60 3.95 -13.00
CA ASP A 450 -9.77 3.77 -13.87
C ASP A 450 -9.85 2.33 -14.43
N ASP A 451 -8.73 1.59 -14.44
CA ASP A 451 -8.67 0.22 -14.94
C ASP A 451 -9.18 -0.84 -13.93
N ASN A 452 -10.14 -1.65 -14.38
CA ASN A 452 -10.92 -2.61 -13.57
C ASN A 452 -10.18 -3.91 -13.20
N LEU A 453 -8.91 -3.87 -12.79
CA LEU A 453 -8.26 -5.05 -12.21
C LEU A 453 -8.66 -5.20 -10.74
N GLN A 454 -9.19 -6.37 -10.34
CA GLN A 454 -9.61 -6.62 -8.95
C GLN A 454 -8.49 -6.37 -7.92
N LEU A 455 -7.24 -6.63 -8.31
CA LEU A 455 -6.05 -6.33 -7.51
C LEU A 455 -5.91 -4.82 -7.25
N LEU A 456 -6.06 -4.01 -8.30
CA LEU A 456 -5.95 -2.55 -8.22
C LEU A 456 -7.11 -1.94 -7.43
N ALA A 457 -8.31 -2.51 -7.52
CA ALA A 457 -9.44 -2.08 -6.70
C ALA A 457 -9.15 -2.23 -5.19
N ARG A 458 -8.41 -3.27 -4.77
CA ARG A 458 -8.00 -3.47 -3.36
C ARG A 458 -6.84 -2.57 -2.94
N LEU A 459 -5.99 -2.19 -3.88
CA LEU A 459 -4.81 -1.35 -3.64
C LEU A 459 -5.07 0.14 -3.88
N LYS A 460 -6.25 0.52 -4.39
CA LYS A 460 -6.62 1.90 -4.75
C LYS A 460 -6.33 2.91 -3.64
N ASP A 461 -6.78 2.64 -2.43
CA ASP A 461 -6.55 3.55 -1.29
C ASP A 461 -5.06 3.67 -0.95
N LEU A 462 -4.31 2.56 -1.03
CA LEU A 462 -2.86 2.55 -0.78
C LEU A 462 -2.08 3.30 -1.87
N ILE A 463 -2.50 3.18 -3.15
CA ILE A 463 -1.90 3.91 -4.27
C ILE A 463 -2.12 5.41 -4.08
N ILE A 464 -3.33 5.82 -3.69
CA ILE A 464 -3.64 7.23 -3.39
C ILE A 464 -2.72 7.74 -2.28
N ASP A 465 -2.56 6.97 -1.19
CA ASP A 465 -1.68 7.32 -0.08
C ASP A 465 -0.21 7.45 -0.52
N TRP A 466 0.31 6.52 -1.34
CA TRP A 466 1.69 6.60 -1.85
C TRP A 466 1.93 7.73 -2.84
N VAL A 467 0.94 8.06 -3.68
CA VAL A 467 1.05 9.21 -4.58
C VAL A 467 1.10 10.50 -3.76
N GLN A 468 0.26 10.64 -2.73
CA GLN A 468 0.29 11.79 -1.81
C GLN A 468 1.61 11.86 -1.02
N GLU A 469 2.07 10.75 -0.47
CA GLU A 469 3.38 10.65 0.20
C GLU A 469 4.52 11.01 -0.76
N GLY A 470 4.47 10.49 -1.99
CA GLY A 470 5.46 10.75 -3.03
C GLY A 470 5.55 12.23 -3.42
N PHE A 471 4.42 12.95 -3.53
CA PHE A 471 4.45 14.40 -3.72
C PHE A 471 5.07 15.14 -2.52
N GLN A 472 4.74 14.73 -1.30
CA GLN A 472 5.31 15.32 -0.09
C GLN A 472 6.84 15.14 -0.04
N GLU A 473 7.32 13.93 -0.32
CA GLU A 473 8.75 13.61 -0.37
C GLU A 473 9.47 14.30 -1.54
N PHE A 474 8.87 14.30 -2.73
CA PHE A 474 9.38 14.99 -3.91
C PHE A 474 9.67 16.47 -3.63
N PHE A 475 8.69 17.19 -3.07
CA PHE A 475 8.87 18.63 -2.80
C PHE A 475 9.89 18.90 -1.69
N ARG A 476 10.00 18.03 -0.68
CA ARG A 476 11.05 18.12 0.34
C ARG A 476 12.44 17.86 -0.27
N ALA A 477 12.58 16.82 -1.07
CA ALA A 477 13.83 16.49 -1.76
C ALA A 477 14.24 17.60 -2.75
N LEU A 478 13.27 18.20 -3.45
CA LEU A 478 13.50 19.34 -4.34
C LEU A 478 14.00 20.57 -3.57
N HIS A 479 13.41 20.88 -2.43
CA HIS A 479 13.87 21.94 -1.55
C HIS A 479 15.31 21.69 -1.05
N ASP A 480 15.62 20.47 -0.62
CA ASP A 480 16.97 20.11 -0.18
C ASP A 480 17.98 20.20 -1.34
N HIS A 481 17.56 19.83 -2.55
CA HIS A 481 18.35 20.04 -3.77
C HIS A 481 18.61 21.53 -4.04
N PHE A 482 17.63 22.41 -3.84
CA PHE A 482 17.81 23.86 -4.00
C PHE A 482 18.81 24.42 -2.99
N ILE A 483 18.78 23.94 -1.74
CA ILE A 483 19.77 24.32 -0.71
C ILE A 483 21.18 23.88 -1.14
N LEU A 484 21.32 22.66 -1.66
CA LEU A 484 22.59 22.14 -2.16
C LEU A 484 23.13 22.99 -3.32
N LEU A 485 22.30 23.28 -4.32
CA LEU A 485 22.66 24.12 -5.47
C LEU A 485 22.99 25.56 -5.08
N SER A 486 22.40 26.07 -4.00
CA SER A 486 22.68 27.41 -3.48
C SER A 486 24.09 27.55 -2.87
N GLY A 487 24.81 26.45 -2.62
CA GLY A 487 26.20 26.45 -2.13
C GLY A 487 26.36 26.74 -0.63
N ARG A 488 25.32 26.55 0.18
CA ARG A 488 25.33 26.93 1.61
C ARG A 488 25.98 25.89 2.54
N ASN A 489 26.26 24.67 2.05
CA ASN A 489 26.86 23.59 2.87
C ASN A 489 28.39 23.70 3.06
N THR A 490 29.07 24.69 2.45
CA THR A 490 30.54 24.86 2.55
C THR A 490 30.99 26.05 3.41
N SER A 491 30.09 26.74 4.12
CA SER A 491 30.42 28.00 4.82
C SER A 491 30.40 27.91 6.35
N ILE A 492 30.83 26.80 6.95
CA ILE A 492 31.11 26.78 8.41
C ILE A 492 32.62 26.64 8.71
N ASN A 493 33.45 26.10 7.81
CA ASN A 493 34.88 25.92 8.09
C ASN A 493 35.75 26.08 6.84
N GLN A 494 35.97 27.31 6.36
CA GLN A 494 37.19 27.62 5.60
C GLN A 494 37.43 29.13 5.56
N ASP A 495 37.77 29.69 6.72
CA ASP A 495 38.71 30.81 6.73
C ASP A 495 40.10 30.24 6.45
N LEU A 496 40.81 30.92 5.55
CA LEU A 496 42.20 30.73 5.13
C LEU A 496 42.45 29.78 3.94
N MET A 497 42.99 30.42 2.90
CA MET A 497 43.72 29.91 1.73
C MET A 497 42.95 29.85 0.41
N ASP A 498 43.52 30.60 -0.53
CA ASP A 498 43.20 30.74 -1.94
C ASP A 498 43.11 29.36 -2.62
N GLY A 499 42.02 29.08 -3.33
CA GLY A 499 41.81 27.83 -4.06
C GLY A 499 40.41 27.73 -4.65
N GLN A 500 40.34 27.52 -5.96
CA GLN A 500 39.14 27.42 -6.80
C GLN A 500 38.07 26.45 -6.26
N GLY A 501 37.17 26.91 -5.40
CA GLY A 501 35.85 26.29 -5.21
C GLY A 501 34.88 26.86 -6.23
N GLU A 502 34.15 26.01 -6.96
CA GLU A 502 33.12 26.43 -7.93
C GLU A 502 32.18 27.46 -7.30
N LYS A 503 32.39 28.74 -7.65
CA LYS A 503 31.55 29.84 -7.16
C LYS A 503 30.20 29.68 -7.83
N VAL A 504 29.22 29.13 -7.11
CA VAL A 504 27.83 29.04 -7.54
C VAL A 504 27.40 30.38 -8.15
N PRO A 505 27.01 30.42 -9.44
CA PRO A 505 26.69 31.66 -10.13
C PRO A 505 25.52 32.34 -9.42
N ALA A 506 25.65 33.65 -9.14
CA ALA A 506 24.61 34.41 -8.45
C ALA A 506 23.26 34.34 -9.19
N GLY A 507 23.27 34.30 -10.52
CA GLY A 507 22.06 34.15 -11.33
C GLY A 507 21.30 32.85 -11.08
N LEU A 508 21.98 31.73 -10.76
CA LEU A 508 21.31 30.49 -10.37
C LEU A 508 20.54 30.65 -9.06
N VAL A 509 21.09 31.38 -8.09
CA VAL A 509 20.40 31.65 -6.81
C VAL A 509 19.13 32.47 -7.03
N LEU A 510 19.14 33.41 -7.98
CA LEU A 510 17.95 34.17 -8.36
C LEU A 510 16.90 33.29 -9.04
N VAL A 511 17.32 32.40 -9.95
CA VAL A 511 16.45 31.40 -10.59
C VAL A 511 15.81 30.49 -9.54
N LEU A 512 16.55 30.03 -8.53
CA LEU A 512 16.01 29.22 -7.42
C LEU A 512 14.99 29.99 -6.57
N ALA A 513 15.23 31.28 -6.31
CA ALA A 513 14.26 32.13 -5.62
C ALA A 513 12.95 32.26 -6.42
N GLN A 514 13.06 32.46 -7.74
CA GLN A 514 11.92 32.61 -8.63
C GLN A 514 11.16 31.29 -8.88
N LEU A 515 11.87 30.17 -8.93
CA LEU A 515 11.26 28.85 -9.03
C LEU A 515 10.54 28.48 -7.72
N SER A 516 11.09 28.86 -6.57
CA SER A 516 10.46 28.63 -5.26
C SER A 516 9.12 29.39 -5.11
N ILE A 517 9.06 30.66 -5.52
CA ILE A 517 7.81 31.43 -5.50
C ILE A 517 6.79 30.89 -6.51
N PHE A 518 7.25 30.43 -7.69
CA PHE A 518 6.38 29.78 -8.67
C PHE A 518 5.80 28.46 -8.16
N ILE A 519 6.61 27.64 -7.48
CA ILE A 519 6.16 26.39 -6.86
C ILE A 519 5.06 26.68 -5.84
N GLU A 520 5.27 27.69 -4.99
CA GLU A 520 4.29 28.14 -3.99
C GLU A 520 2.97 28.64 -4.61
N GLN A 521 3.05 29.54 -5.61
CA GLN A 521 1.89 30.28 -6.10
C GLN A 521 1.12 29.56 -7.21
N SER A 522 1.79 28.74 -8.02
CA SER A 522 1.21 28.18 -9.24
C SER A 522 1.27 26.65 -9.27
N ALA A 523 2.42 26.04 -8.95
CA ALA A 523 2.56 24.59 -9.09
C ALA A 523 1.75 23.83 -8.02
N ILE A 524 1.92 24.17 -6.74
CA ILE A 524 1.24 23.48 -5.65
C ILE A 524 -0.29 23.62 -5.75
N PRO A 525 -0.88 24.81 -5.99
CA PRO A 525 -2.33 24.92 -6.15
C PRO A 525 -2.88 24.06 -7.29
N ARG A 526 -2.20 24.07 -8.46
CA ARG A 526 -2.62 23.29 -9.63
C ARG A 526 -2.52 21.77 -9.39
N ILE A 527 -1.44 21.33 -8.75
CA ILE A 527 -1.25 19.92 -8.36
C ILE A 527 -2.28 19.52 -7.29
N THR A 528 -2.57 20.39 -6.34
CA THR A 528 -3.57 20.13 -5.29
C THR A 528 -4.97 20.03 -5.86
N GLU A 529 -5.33 20.89 -6.82
CA GLU A 529 -6.61 20.85 -7.52
C GLU A 529 -6.77 19.56 -8.33
N GLU A 530 -5.73 19.15 -9.07
CA GLU A 530 -5.75 17.90 -9.84
C GLU A 530 -5.79 16.67 -8.93
N ILE A 531 -5.06 16.68 -7.80
CA ILE A 531 -5.14 15.61 -6.80
C ILE A 531 -6.56 15.52 -6.21
N ALA A 532 -7.18 16.66 -5.90
CA ALA A 532 -8.54 16.70 -5.37
C ALA A 532 -9.58 16.23 -6.40
N ALA A 533 -9.39 16.56 -7.69
CA ALA A 533 -10.27 16.14 -8.77
C ALA A 533 -10.15 14.64 -9.08
N SER A 534 -8.91 14.13 -9.18
CA SER A 534 -8.63 12.76 -9.63
C SER A 534 -8.66 11.72 -8.51
N PHE A 535 -8.49 12.12 -7.25
CA PHE A 535 -8.41 11.20 -6.09
C PHE A 535 -9.41 11.53 -4.97
N SER A 536 -10.62 11.97 -5.33
CA SER A 536 -11.71 12.23 -4.38
C SER A 536 -12.24 10.91 -3.79
N GLY A 537 -11.95 10.65 -2.51
CA GLY A 537 -12.45 9.45 -1.81
C GLY A 537 -11.57 8.89 -0.69
N GLY A 538 -10.30 9.31 -0.55
CA GLY A 538 -9.36 8.84 0.49
C GLY A 538 -9.64 9.37 1.91
N GLY A 539 -10.91 9.33 2.34
CA GLY A 539 -11.38 9.94 3.59
C GLY A 539 -11.25 9.08 4.85
N VAL A 540 -10.86 7.81 4.75
CA VAL A 540 -10.71 6.92 5.90
C VAL A 540 -9.27 6.43 6.00
N ARG A 541 -8.37 7.34 6.41
CA ARG A 541 -6.99 6.97 6.76
C ARG A 541 -6.99 6.04 7.98
N ARG A 542 -6.49 4.82 7.82
CA ARG A 542 -5.84 4.10 8.93
C ARG A 542 -4.44 4.70 9.07
N TYR A 543 -4.06 5.10 10.27
CA TYR A 543 -2.79 5.78 10.62
C TYR A 543 -1.50 4.97 10.33
N GLU A 544 -1.52 3.95 9.48
CA GLU A 544 -0.43 2.97 9.32
C GLU A 544 0.58 3.30 8.21
N TYR A 545 0.28 4.20 7.25
CA TYR A 545 1.17 4.45 6.11
C TYR A 545 1.31 5.94 5.75
N GLY A 546 2.50 6.52 5.99
CA GLY A 546 3.02 7.76 5.37
C GLY A 546 2.43 9.12 5.81
N PRO A 547 3.22 10.23 5.75
CA PRO A 547 2.70 11.58 5.93
C PRO A 547 1.81 11.99 4.76
N ALA A 548 0.70 12.69 5.04
CA ALA A 548 -0.14 13.27 3.99
C ALA A 548 0.64 14.28 3.14
N PHE A 549 0.21 14.45 1.89
CA PHE A 549 0.52 15.68 1.17
C PHE A 549 -0.14 16.85 1.91
N VAL A 550 0.67 17.74 2.46
CA VAL A 550 0.19 18.94 3.18
C VAL A 550 0.61 20.17 2.39
N PRO A 551 -0.23 20.64 1.42
CA PRO A 551 0.09 21.78 0.58
C PRO A 551 0.53 23.02 1.38
N GLY A 552 -0.15 23.29 2.51
CA GLY A 552 0.16 24.44 3.36
C GLY A 552 1.54 24.40 4.02
N GLU A 553 2.06 23.21 4.34
CA GLU A 553 3.41 23.05 4.88
C GLU A 553 4.45 23.29 3.79
N ILE A 554 4.27 22.65 2.62
CA ILE A 554 5.16 22.80 1.48
C ILE A 554 5.20 24.25 0.97
N CYS A 555 4.05 24.94 0.88
CA CYS A 555 4.01 26.36 0.54
C CYS A 555 4.80 27.22 1.53
N ARG A 556 4.75 26.93 2.84
CA ARG A 556 5.55 27.67 3.84
C ARG A 556 7.04 27.42 3.67
N ILE A 557 7.45 26.19 3.35
CA ILE A 557 8.84 25.83 3.09
C ILE A 557 9.37 26.61 1.88
N PHE A 558 8.67 26.56 0.75
CA PHE A 558 9.11 27.25 -0.47
C PHE A 558 9.02 28.77 -0.36
N ARG A 559 8.05 29.33 0.39
CA ARG A 559 8.02 30.77 0.73
C ARG A 559 9.23 31.19 1.55
N ALA A 560 9.57 30.43 2.58
CA ALA A 560 10.75 30.73 3.40
C ALA A 560 12.06 30.54 2.61
N ALA A 561 12.10 29.56 1.70
CA ALA A 561 13.25 29.32 0.83
C ALA A 561 13.41 30.43 -0.21
N SER A 562 12.33 30.92 -0.82
CA SER A 562 12.36 32.01 -1.80
C SER A 562 12.90 33.30 -1.19
N GLU A 563 12.43 33.68 0.01
CA GLU A 563 12.94 34.85 0.76
C GLU A 563 14.43 34.67 1.09
N LYS A 564 14.86 33.49 1.55
CA LYS A 564 16.27 33.18 1.86
C LYS A 564 17.17 33.28 0.62
N PHE A 565 16.75 32.70 -0.50
CA PHE A 565 17.52 32.74 -1.75
C PHE A 565 17.61 34.16 -2.32
N LEU A 566 16.52 34.93 -2.25
CA LEU A 566 16.51 36.33 -2.68
C LEU A 566 17.48 37.18 -1.84
N HIS A 567 17.47 37.03 -0.52
CA HIS A 567 18.44 37.70 0.35
C HIS A 567 19.87 37.25 0.08
N LEU A 568 20.11 35.97 -0.19
CA LEU A 568 21.44 35.46 -0.54
C LEU A 568 21.93 36.05 -1.87
N TYR A 569 21.04 36.21 -2.85
CA TYR A 569 21.35 36.88 -4.11
C TYR A 569 21.77 38.34 -3.88
N ILE A 570 20.95 39.11 -3.15
CA ILE A 570 21.21 40.51 -2.81
C ILE A 570 22.54 40.62 -2.07
N ALA A 571 22.81 39.75 -1.09
CA ALA A 571 24.07 39.73 -0.36
C ALA A 571 25.27 39.45 -1.26
N LYS A 572 25.20 38.42 -2.13
CA LYS A 572 26.29 38.10 -3.08
C LYS A 572 26.60 39.25 -4.03
N LYS A 573 25.57 39.89 -4.62
CA LYS A 573 25.75 41.02 -5.53
C LYS A 573 26.25 42.27 -4.81
N THR A 574 25.67 42.61 -3.65
CA THR A 574 26.12 43.73 -2.82
C THR A 574 27.57 43.53 -2.36
N GLN A 575 27.97 42.31 -1.99
CA GLN A 575 29.35 41.99 -1.61
C GLN A 575 30.32 42.18 -2.77
N LYS A 576 29.97 41.74 -3.99
CA LYS A 576 30.79 41.97 -5.20
C LYS A 576 31.04 43.46 -5.41
N ILE A 577 29.98 44.27 -5.32
CA ILE A 577 30.07 45.73 -5.46
C ILE A 577 30.82 46.37 -4.27
N SER A 578 30.65 45.86 -3.06
CA SER A 578 31.35 46.35 -1.87
C SER A 578 32.85 46.08 -1.91
N ILE A 579 33.29 44.95 -2.48
CA ILE A 579 34.72 44.68 -2.73
C ILE A 579 35.29 45.67 -3.74
N LEU A 580 34.53 46.00 -4.78
CA LEU A 580 34.89 47.02 -5.76
C LEU A 580 35.01 48.40 -5.06
N LEU A 581 34.03 48.80 -4.25
CA LEU A 581 34.07 50.02 -3.43
C LEU A 581 35.29 50.04 -2.49
N ASN A 582 35.56 48.95 -1.78
CA ASN A 582 36.70 48.88 -0.86
C ASN A 582 38.05 49.10 -1.58
N LYS A 583 38.23 48.51 -2.77
CA LYS A 583 39.41 48.73 -3.61
C LYS A 583 39.58 50.20 -3.98
N ARG A 584 38.49 50.93 -4.23
CA ARG A 584 38.52 52.37 -4.52
C ARG A 584 39.04 53.19 -3.35
N PHE A 585 38.62 52.88 -2.12
CA PHE A 585 39.03 53.66 -0.95
C PHE A 585 40.39 53.27 -0.39
N THR A 586 40.87 52.05 -0.67
CA THR A 586 42.17 51.56 -0.19
C THR A 586 43.35 51.94 -1.11
N ALA A 587 43.12 52.10 -2.42
CA ALA A 587 44.20 52.35 -3.37
C ALA A 587 44.84 53.77 -3.31
N PRO A 588 44.08 54.87 -3.21
CA PRO A 588 44.65 56.23 -3.23
C PRO A 588 44.99 56.75 -1.82
N ASN A 589 46.01 57.60 -1.73
CA ASN A 589 46.28 58.36 -0.51
C ASN A 589 45.42 59.65 -0.46
N TRP A 590 44.31 59.60 0.28
CA TRP A 590 43.33 60.69 0.40
C TRP A 590 43.87 61.98 1.05
N ILE A 591 44.99 61.92 1.77
CA ILE A 591 45.63 63.08 2.41
C ILE A 591 46.43 63.91 1.39
N LYS A 592 46.98 63.27 0.36
CA LYS A 592 47.78 63.90 -0.71
C LYS A 592 47.02 63.97 -2.05
N HIS A 593 45.70 63.91 -2.02
CA HIS A 593 44.87 63.92 -3.22
C HIS A 593 45.02 65.24 -4.00
N LYS A 594 45.10 65.14 -5.33
CA LYS A 594 45.17 66.30 -6.25
C LYS A 594 43.79 66.90 -6.49
N GLU A 595 43.75 68.13 -7.02
CA GLU A 595 42.49 68.80 -7.37
C GLU A 595 41.70 68.03 -8.44
N PRO A 596 40.40 67.75 -8.20
CA PRO A 596 39.56 67.00 -9.13
C PRO A 596 39.28 67.82 -10.40
N ARG A 597 39.45 67.19 -11.57
CA ARG A 597 39.10 67.79 -12.88
C ARG A 597 37.93 67.10 -13.55
N GLU A 598 37.77 65.81 -13.30
CA GLU A 598 36.79 64.93 -13.91
C GLU A 598 36.27 63.93 -12.86
N VAL A 599 35.17 63.27 -13.20
CA VAL A 599 34.60 62.17 -12.40
C VAL A 599 35.58 61.02 -12.40
N HIS A 600 35.75 60.36 -11.26
CA HIS A 600 36.66 59.23 -11.21
C HIS A 600 36.11 58.04 -12.00
N MET A 601 36.94 57.37 -12.82
CA MET A 601 36.61 56.17 -13.62
C MET A 601 35.88 55.05 -12.84
N PHE A 602 36.02 55.05 -11.51
CA PHE A 602 35.31 54.12 -10.64
C PHE A 602 33.79 54.26 -10.70
N VAL A 603 33.30 55.47 -10.90
CA VAL A 603 31.87 55.77 -11.00
C VAL A 603 31.27 55.05 -12.21
N ASP A 604 31.95 55.06 -13.34
CA ASP A 604 31.52 54.34 -14.54
C ASP A 604 31.55 52.82 -14.32
N ILE A 605 32.59 52.29 -13.68
CA ILE A 605 32.69 50.85 -13.35
C ILE A 605 31.57 50.44 -12.37
N PHE A 606 31.24 51.30 -11.39
CA PHE A 606 30.15 51.07 -10.45
C PHE A 606 28.79 51.08 -11.14
N LEU A 607 28.54 52.03 -12.04
CA LEU A 607 27.31 52.08 -12.83
C LEU A 607 27.20 50.89 -13.78
N GLN A 608 28.31 50.45 -14.40
CA GLN A 608 28.34 49.27 -15.25
C GLN A 608 27.99 47.98 -14.47
N GLU A 609 28.51 47.83 -13.25
CA GLU A 609 28.18 46.69 -12.38
C GLU A 609 26.71 46.74 -11.90
N LEU A 610 26.17 47.93 -11.62
CA LEU A 610 24.75 48.09 -11.31
C LEU A 610 23.86 47.78 -12.51
N GLU A 611 24.23 48.21 -13.72
CA GLU A 611 23.46 47.89 -14.92
C GLU A 611 23.52 46.38 -15.23
N ALA A 612 24.65 45.72 -15.00
CA ALA A 612 24.76 44.26 -15.11
C ALA A 612 23.87 43.52 -14.10
N VAL A 613 23.70 44.05 -12.88
CA VAL A 613 22.73 43.52 -11.92
C VAL A 613 21.30 43.78 -12.39
N ARG A 614 21.04 44.97 -12.94
CA ARG A 614 19.73 45.37 -13.45
C ARG A 614 19.29 44.49 -14.62
N THR A 615 20.15 44.22 -15.60
CA THR A 615 19.83 43.33 -16.74
C THR A 615 19.52 41.91 -16.27
N GLU A 616 20.31 41.38 -15.33
CA GLU A 616 20.10 40.05 -14.76
C GLU A 616 18.78 39.95 -13.98
N VAL A 617 18.40 41.00 -13.24
CA VAL A 617 17.14 41.08 -12.51
C VAL A 617 15.94 41.24 -13.45
N ILE A 618 16.03 42.10 -14.47
CA ILE A 618 14.96 42.34 -15.45
C ILE A 618 14.57 41.06 -16.20
N GLN A 619 15.55 40.21 -16.52
CA GLN A 619 15.32 38.97 -17.26
C GLN A 619 14.62 37.89 -16.44
N ASN A 620 14.73 37.91 -15.10
CA ASN A 620 14.31 36.81 -14.24
C ASN A 620 13.13 37.16 -13.30
N LEU A 621 12.92 38.43 -12.97
CA LEU A 621 11.85 38.90 -12.07
C LEU A 621 10.75 39.64 -12.84
N PRO A 622 9.49 39.60 -12.38
CA PRO A 622 8.41 40.38 -12.95
C PRO A 622 8.55 41.88 -12.64
N HIS A 623 8.09 42.73 -13.56
CA HIS A 623 8.00 44.18 -13.34
C HIS A 623 6.94 44.47 -12.26
N GLY A 624 7.27 45.30 -11.29
CA GLY A 624 6.32 45.77 -10.29
C GLY A 624 5.23 46.64 -10.92
N VAL A 625 4.04 46.68 -10.31
CA VAL A 625 3.00 47.62 -10.72
C VAL A 625 3.46 49.03 -10.32
N VAL A 626 3.96 49.76 -11.31
CA VAL A 626 4.46 51.14 -11.21
C VAL A 626 3.35 52.06 -10.67
N ARG A 627 3.34 52.35 -9.36
CA ARG A 627 2.67 53.54 -8.81
C ARG A 627 3.63 54.72 -8.89
N LYS A 628 4.02 55.10 -10.11
CA LYS A 628 4.51 56.46 -10.33
C LYS A 628 3.33 57.39 -10.07
N HIS A 629 3.33 58.05 -8.91
CA HIS A 629 2.61 59.30 -8.74
C HIS A 629 3.24 60.34 -9.66
N HIS A 630 3.05 60.20 -10.97
CA HIS A 630 3.10 61.34 -11.86
C HIS A 630 2.02 62.29 -11.38
N ARG A 631 2.43 63.48 -10.97
CA ARG A 631 1.51 64.60 -10.84
C ARG A 631 0.92 64.86 -12.22
N SER A 632 -0.21 64.22 -12.51
CA SER A 632 -1.01 64.56 -13.68
C SER A 632 -1.59 65.94 -13.43
N GLU A 633 -1.06 66.93 -14.15
CA GLU A 633 -1.78 68.16 -14.44
C GLU A 633 -3.06 67.75 -15.18
N SER A 634 -4.19 67.73 -14.46
CA SER A 634 -5.50 67.60 -15.07
C SER A 634 -6.12 69.00 -15.12
N THR A 635 -6.12 69.56 -16.32
CA THR A 635 -7.09 70.57 -16.75
C THR A 635 -8.48 69.92 -16.76
N GLY A 636 -9.34 70.33 -15.84
CA GLY A 636 -10.72 69.83 -15.73
C GLY A 636 -11.56 70.75 -14.87
N SER A 637 -11.98 71.88 -15.43
CA SER A 637 -12.81 72.88 -14.76
C SER A 637 -14.30 72.52 -14.73
N THR A 638 -14.96 73.03 -13.68
CA THR A 638 -16.41 73.34 -13.52
C THR A 638 -17.34 72.14 -13.28
N THR A 639 -18.31 72.12 -12.35
CA THR A 639 -19.12 73.12 -11.62
C THR A 639 -19.55 72.48 -10.26
N SER A 640 -20.02 73.11 -9.18
CA SER A 640 -20.69 74.40 -8.94
C SER A 640 -20.63 74.79 -7.44
N SER A 641 -20.37 76.07 -7.22
CA SER A 641 -20.80 77.02 -6.18
C SER A 641 -21.42 76.57 -4.85
N ARG A 642 -20.85 77.08 -3.75
CA ARG A 642 -21.51 78.11 -2.92
C ARG A 642 -20.51 78.81 -1.97
N SER A 643 -20.46 80.12 -2.12
CA SER A 643 -19.61 81.07 -1.42
C SER A 643 -20.25 81.58 -0.13
N ASN A 644 -19.41 81.99 0.83
CA ASN A 644 -19.58 83.24 1.56
C ASN A 644 -18.18 83.81 1.91
N PRO A 645 -17.88 85.08 1.58
CA PRO A 645 -16.56 85.68 1.78
C PRO A 645 -16.49 86.46 3.10
N MET A 646 -15.40 86.33 3.85
CA MET A 646 -15.00 87.32 4.84
C MET A 646 -13.60 87.83 4.53
N ARG A 647 -13.62 89.00 3.86
CA ARG A 647 -12.86 90.21 4.19
C ARG A 647 -11.35 90.05 4.43
N ASP A 648 -10.60 90.45 3.39
CA ASP A 648 -9.26 91.00 3.52
C ASP A 648 -9.22 92.07 4.61
N ASP A 649 -8.30 91.92 5.55
CA ASP A 649 -7.73 93.06 6.25
C ASP A 649 -6.22 93.09 6.04
N LYS A 650 -5.80 94.23 5.54
CA LYS A 650 -4.48 94.54 5.01
C LYS A 650 -3.56 94.83 6.19
N MET A 651 -2.68 93.89 6.55
CA MET A 651 -1.61 94.18 7.50
C MET A 651 -0.25 93.67 7.02
N THR A 652 0.53 94.63 6.53
CA THR A 652 1.99 94.66 6.45
C THR A 652 2.63 93.93 7.64
N ARG A 653 3.31 92.80 7.44
CA ARG A 653 4.24 92.24 8.45
C ARG A 653 5.30 91.30 7.88
N SER A 654 6.51 91.88 7.77
CA SER A 654 7.82 91.31 8.09
C SER A 654 8.33 90.03 7.38
N ASN A 655 9.41 90.24 6.62
CA ASN A 655 10.33 89.27 6.03
C ASN A 655 11.01 88.30 7.06
N THR A 656 10.69 88.40 8.35
CA THR A 656 11.25 87.58 9.45
C THR A 656 10.44 86.30 9.74
N GLN A 657 9.20 86.18 9.25
CA GLN A 657 8.42 84.94 9.37
C GLN A 657 8.75 83.91 8.29
N ARG A 658 9.23 84.32 7.10
CA ARG A 658 9.70 83.42 6.04
C ARG A 658 10.95 82.62 6.46
N GLY A 659 11.88 83.26 7.16
CA GLY A 659 13.07 82.59 7.69
C GLY A 659 12.76 81.58 8.78
N ARG A 660 11.77 81.86 9.65
CA ARG A 660 11.32 80.91 10.69
C ARG A 660 10.48 79.77 10.12
N SER A 661 9.64 80.01 9.11
CA SER A 661 8.89 78.94 8.43
C SER A 661 9.82 78.04 7.62
N GLN A 662 10.81 78.58 6.90
CA GLN A 662 11.83 77.79 6.19
C GLN A 662 12.76 77.02 7.15
N LEU A 663 13.07 77.59 8.31
CA LEU A 663 13.89 76.91 9.33
C LEU A 663 13.10 75.79 10.02
N LEU A 664 11.81 75.99 10.30
CA LEU A 664 10.91 74.94 10.78
C LEU A 664 10.66 73.87 9.69
N GLU A 665 10.49 74.27 8.44
CA GLU A 665 10.29 73.36 7.30
C GLU A 665 11.56 72.55 7.01
N SER A 666 12.75 73.15 7.10
CA SER A 666 14.01 72.43 7.01
C SER A 666 14.30 71.56 8.24
N HIS A 667 13.88 71.96 9.44
CA HIS A 667 13.99 71.13 10.65
C HIS A 667 12.99 69.98 10.66
N LEU A 668 11.77 70.18 10.16
CA LEU A 668 10.79 69.13 9.93
C LEU A 668 11.27 68.19 8.83
N ALA A 669 11.78 68.71 7.71
CA ALA A 669 12.41 67.91 6.67
C ALA A 669 13.61 67.11 7.21
N LYS A 670 14.40 67.65 8.14
CA LYS A 670 15.46 66.92 8.84
C LYS A 670 14.91 65.82 9.75
N LEU A 671 13.84 66.07 10.49
CA LEU A 671 13.19 65.06 11.35
C LEU A 671 12.54 63.93 10.53
N PHE A 672 11.94 64.24 9.39
CA PHE A 672 11.39 63.24 8.46
C PHE A 672 12.49 62.47 7.72
N LYS A 673 13.58 63.14 7.33
CA LYS A 673 14.80 62.50 6.83
C LYS A 673 15.39 61.52 7.86
N GLN A 674 15.39 61.89 9.14
CA GLN A 674 15.92 61.06 10.24
C GLN A 674 14.99 59.88 10.63
N LYS A 675 13.68 59.97 10.35
CA LYS A 675 12.69 58.90 10.59
C LYS A 675 12.35 58.05 9.36
N MET A 676 13.04 58.25 8.24
CA MET A 676 12.75 57.53 7.01
C MET A 676 13.14 56.05 7.16
N GLU A 677 12.17 55.14 6.95
CA GLU A 677 12.43 53.70 6.90
C GLU A 677 13.17 53.37 5.60
N ILE A 678 14.50 53.31 5.67
CA ILE A 678 15.35 53.10 4.50
C ILE A 678 15.16 51.68 3.92
N PHE A 679 14.89 50.69 4.77
CA PHE A 679 14.73 49.28 4.38
C PHE A 679 13.32 48.78 4.69
N THR A 680 12.56 48.53 3.63
CA THR A 680 11.27 47.82 3.68
C THR A 680 11.47 46.34 3.36
N LYS A 681 10.43 45.50 3.59
CA LYS A 681 10.47 44.10 3.18
C LYS A 681 10.72 44.03 1.66
N VAL A 682 11.72 43.24 1.25
CA VAL A 682 12.08 43.08 -0.16
C VAL A 682 10.98 42.28 -0.85
N GLU A 683 10.36 42.86 -1.88
CA GLU A 683 9.39 42.18 -2.73
C GLU A 683 10.09 41.47 -3.89
N HIS A 684 9.45 40.43 -4.45
CA HIS A 684 9.93 39.71 -5.63
C HIS A 684 9.66 40.51 -6.93
N THR A 685 10.00 41.78 -6.94
CA THR A 685 9.89 42.69 -8.08
C THR A 685 11.27 43.19 -8.50
N GLN A 686 11.42 43.54 -9.78
CA GLN A 686 12.67 44.04 -10.31
C GLN A 686 13.13 45.29 -9.54
N GLU A 687 12.20 46.21 -9.30
CA GLU A 687 12.45 47.52 -8.72
C GLU A 687 12.82 47.41 -7.23
N SER A 688 12.14 46.55 -6.48
CA SER A 688 12.46 46.34 -5.05
C SER A 688 13.85 45.73 -4.86
N VAL A 689 14.24 44.77 -5.69
CA VAL A 689 15.56 44.10 -5.58
C VAL A 689 16.68 45.05 -5.95
N VAL A 690 16.56 45.75 -7.07
CA VAL A 690 17.56 46.73 -7.53
C VAL A 690 17.66 47.89 -6.54
N SER A 691 16.53 48.44 -6.06
CA SER A 691 16.50 49.49 -5.04
C SER A 691 17.23 49.07 -3.76
N THR A 692 16.99 47.84 -3.28
CA THR A 692 17.64 47.33 -2.07
C THR A 692 19.15 47.18 -2.26
N ILE A 693 19.61 46.66 -3.40
CA ILE A 693 21.05 46.54 -3.72
C ILE A 693 21.70 47.93 -3.75
N VAL A 694 21.08 48.91 -4.43
CA VAL A 694 21.60 50.28 -4.48
C VAL A 694 21.66 50.90 -3.09
N LYS A 695 20.59 50.79 -2.29
CA LYS A 695 20.55 51.29 -0.90
C LYS A 695 21.67 50.68 -0.04
N LEU A 696 21.92 49.37 -0.13
CA LEU A 696 23.02 48.70 0.59
C LEU A 696 24.40 49.13 0.08
N CYS A 697 24.55 49.34 -1.23
CA CYS A 697 25.80 49.84 -1.81
C CYS A 697 26.12 51.27 -1.34
N LEU A 698 25.11 52.15 -1.26
CA LEU A 698 25.27 53.52 -0.76
C LEU A 698 25.60 53.54 0.74
N LYS A 699 25.00 52.67 1.54
CA LYS A 699 25.39 52.50 2.95
C LYS A 699 26.82 51.97 3.11
N SER A 700 27.23 51.03 2.26
CA SER A 700 28.62 50.54 2.24
C SER A 700 29.58 51.67 1.86
N LEU A 701 29.23 52.47 0.85
CA LEU A 701 29.99 53.65 0.43
C LEU A 701 30.10 54.70 1.55
N GLN A 702 29.01 54.99 2.26
CA GLN A 702 29.01 55.87 3.44
C GLN A 702 30.02 55.40 4.49
N GLU A 703 30.03 54.10 4.79
CA GLU A 703 30.94 53.52 5.78
C GLU A 703 32.40 53.55 5.32
N PHE A 704 32.68 53.24 4.05
CA PHE A 704 34.04 53.38 3.51
C PHE A 704 34.55 54.81 3.55
N VAL A 705 33.69 55.80 3.26
CA VAL A 705 34.02 57.22 3.39
C VAL A 705 34.30 57.60 4.85
N ARG A 706 33.48 57.12 5.80
CA ARG A 706 33.64 57.38 7.23
C ARG A 706 34.99 56.88 7.78
N LEU A 707 35.54 55.80 7.22
CA LEU A 707 36.81 55.20 7.63
C LEU A 707 38.06 55.92 7.08
N GLN A 708 37.89 56.85 6.13
CA GLN A 708 39.00 57.57 5.48
C GLN A 708 39.08 59.01 5.97
N THR A 709 40.27 59.61 5.88
CA THR A 709 40.49 61.04 6.19
C THR A 709 40.85 61.79 4.91
N PHE A 710 40.14 62.88 4.62
CA PHE A 710 40.25 63.59 3.35
C PHE A 710 40.93 64.96 3.49
N ASN A 711 41.78 65.31 2.52
CA ASN A 711 42.15 66.71 2.29
C ASN A 711 41.03 67.45 1.53
N ARG A 712 41.17 68.77 1.33
CA ARG A 712 40.16 69.59 0.62
C ARG A 712 39.85 69.04 -0.78
N SER A 713 40.87 68.65 -1.53
CA SER A 713 40.74 68.17 -2.90
C SER A 713 40.10 66.76 -2.98
N GLY A 714 40.41 65.89 -2.03
CA GLY A 714 39.80 64.56 -1.90
C GLY A 714 38.31 64.65 -1.53
N PHE A 715 37.95 65.58 -0.64
CA PHE A 715 36.55 65.87 -0.34
C PHE A 715 35.80 66.39 -1.59
N GLN A 716 36.41 67.32 -2.35
CA GLN A 716 35.83 67.82 -3.60
C GLN A 716 35.64 66.71 -4.65
N GLN A 717 36.56 65.73 -4.72
CA GLN A 717 36.38 64.57 -5.62
C GLN A 717 35.16 63.75 -5.21
N ILE A 718 34.97 63.47 -3.92
CA ILE A 718 33.77 62.74 -3.44
C ILE A 718 32.50 63.54 -3.75
N GLN A 719 32.50 64.86 -3.56
CA GLN A 719 31.34 65.69 -3.93
C GLN A 719 31.02 65.59 -5.42
N LEU A 720 32.04 65.63 -6.28
CA LEU A 720 31.88 65.54 -7.73
C LEU A 720 31.39 64.15 -8.17
N ASP A 721 31.96 63.07 -7.60
CA ASP A 721 31.58 61.68 -7.89
C ASP A 721 30.13 61.39 -7.45
N ILE A 722 29.72 61.83 -6.25
CA ILE A 722 28.36 61.66 -5.72
C ILE A 722 27.34 62.50 -6.52
N GLN A 723 27.70 63.72 -6.90
CA GLN A 723 26.83 64.56 -7.71
C GLN A 723 26.57 63.96 -9.09
N PHE A 724 27.58 63.33 -9.70
CA PHE A 724 27.43 62.64 -10.97
C PHE A 724 26.53 61.40 -10.85
N LEU A 725 26.69 60.60 -9.79
CA LEU A 725 25.86 59.42 -9.52
C LEU A 725 24.38 59.74 -9.26
N ARG A 726 24.04 61.00 -8.94
CA ARG A 726 22.69 61.39 -8.49
C ARG A 726 21.61 61.18 -9.55
N ASN A 727 21.88 61.49 -10.82
CA ASN A 727 20.90 61.31 -11.89
C ASN A 727 20.78 59.83 -12.34
N PRO A 728 21.89 59.10 -12.63
CA PRO A 728 21.80 57.70 -13.01
C PRO A 728 21.12 56.81 -11.96
N LEU A 729 21.39 57.03 -10.67
CA LEU A 729 20.77 56.22 -9.61
C LEU A 729 19.27 56.48 -9.43
N LYS A 730 18.79 57.69 -9.76
CA LYS A 730 17.35 58.02 -9.76
C LYS A 730 16.60 57.37 -10.91
N GLU A 731 17.26 57.18 -12.05
CA GLU A 731 16.66 56.47 -13.18
C GLU A 731 16.54 54.96 -12.92
N ILE A 732 17.43 54.43 -12.09
CA ILE A 732 17.50 53.00 -11.75
C ILE A 732 16.54 52.62 -10.61
N VAL A 733 16.24 53.52 -9.67
CA VAL A 733 15.51 53.23 -8.42
C VAL A 733 14.22 54.04 -8.29
N GLU A 734 13.12 53.41 -7.89
CA GLU A 734 11.82 54.08 -7.72
C GLU A 734 11.77 55.09 -6.56
N ASP A 735 12.46 54.79 -5.46
CA ASP A 735 12.46 55.60 -4.23
C ASP A 735 13.52 56.71 -4.30
N GLU A 736 13.27 57.71 -5.16
CA GLU A 736 14.18 58.84 -5.39
C GLU A 736 14.53 59.60 -4.09
N ALA A 737 13.56 59.70 -3.18
CA ALA A 737 13.72 60.42 -1.91
C ALA A 737 14.71 59.70 -0.98
N ALA A 738 14.65 58.37 -0.90
CA ALA A 738 15.59 57.62 -0.09
C ALA A 738 17.00 57.62 -0.67
N ILE A 739 17.14 57.54 -1.99
CA ILE A 739 18.45 57.63 -2.65
C ILE A 739 19.07 59.01 -2.43
N ASP A 740 18.29 60.08 -2.60
CA ASP A 740 18.77 61.45 -2.33
C ASP A 740 19.23 61.63 -0.89
N PHE A 741 18.49 61.08 0.07
CA PHE A 741 18.88 61.10 1.47
C PHE A 741 20.18 60.35 1.72
N LEU A 742 20.35 59.14 1.19
CA LEU A 742 21.57 58.34 1.36
C LEU A 742 22.79 59.01 0.71
N MET A 743 22.61 59.63 -0.45
CA MET A 743 23.68 60.39 -1.12
C MET A 743 24.09 61.63 -0.33
N ASP A 744 23.12 62.36 0.24
CA ASP A 744 23.39 63.48 1.15
C ASP A 744 24.17 62.99 2.40
N GLU A 745 23.81 61.84 2.98
CA GLU A 745 24.53 61.24 4.12
C GLU A 745 26.00 60.90 3.79
N VAL A 746 26.29 60.42 2.57
CA VAL A 746 27.67 60.17 2.13
C VAL A 746 28.48 61.47 2.08
N ILE A 747 27.90 62.57 1.58
CA ILE A 747 28.56 63.88 1.53
C ILE A 747 28.79 64.41 2.95
N VAL A 748 27.82 64.26 3.84
CA VAL A 748 27.95 64.66 5.25
C VAL A 748 29.08 63.87 5.93
N ALA A 749 29.12 62.54 5.75
CA ALA A 749 30.20 61.70 6.26
C ALA A 749 31.58 62.13 5.73
N ALA A 750 31.68 62.47 4.45
CA ALA A 750 32.92 62.98 3.84
C ALA A 750 33.33 64.35 4.42
N ALA A 751 32.37 65.21 4.74
CA ALA A 751 32.60 66.54 5.30
C ALA A 751 33.12 66.47 6.74
N GLU A 752 32.58 65.56 7.55
CA GLU A 752 33.02 65.31 8.93
C GLU A 752 34.46 64.79 8.98
N GLN A 753 34.86 63.97 8.00
CA GLN A 753 36.21 63.43 7.89
C GLN A 753 37.22 64.35 7.17
N ASN A 754 36.83 65.59 6.85
CA ASN A 754 37.72 66.56 6.21
C ASN A 754 38.67 67.18 7.23
N ILE A 755 39.98 67.09 6.96
CA ILE A 755 41.06 67.61 7.82
C ILE A 755 40.84 69.06 8.23
N ASN A 756 40.33 69.92 7.34
CA ASN A 756 40.10 71.33 7.65
C ASN A 756 38.97 71.54 8.67
N LEU A 757 37.94 70.69 8.63
CA LEU A 757 36.82 70.75 9.57
C LEU A 757 37.22 70.17 10.93
N ILE A 758 37.96 69.05 10.92
CA ILE A 758 38.53 68.42 12.13
C ILE A 758 39.48 69.40 12.83
N LEU A 759 40.42 70.01 12.10
CA LEU A 759 41.35 70.99 12.66
C LEU A 759 40.65 72.27 13.12
N ARG A 760 39.55 72.68 12.48
CA ARG A 760 38.73 73.82 12.92
C ARG A 760 37.97 73.51 14.22
N ASN A 761 37.42 72.30 14.36
CA ASN A 761 36.75 71.84 15.57
C ASN A 761 37.75 71.69 16.73
N LEU A 762 38.94 71.13 16.47
CA LEU A 762 40.04 71.07 17.44
C LEU A 762 40.53 72.47 17.84
N ARG A 763 40.69 73.41 16.90
CA ARG A 763 41.00 74.82 17.22
C ARG A 763 39.90 75.53 18.00
N GLY A 764 38.64 75.12 17.81
CA GLY A 764 37.49 75.62 18.58
C GLY A 764 37.46 75.07 20.01
N MET A 765 37.93 73.84 20.24
CA MET A 765 38.09 73.26 21.59
C MET A 765 39.32 73.76 22.34
N ILE A 766 40.38 74.18 21.63
CA ILE A 766 41.65 74.64 22.21
C ILE A 766 41.67 76.17 22.44
N ARG A 767 40.67 76.92 21.96
CA ARG A 767 40.49 78.32 22.36
C ARG A 767 39.65 78.37 23.65
N PRO A 768 40.17 78.93 24.75
CA PRO A 768 39.42 79.06 26.00
C PRO A 768 38.17 79.94 25.85
#